data_AF-A0A9Q0XUI9-F1
#
_entry.id   AF-A0A9Q0XUI9-F1
#
_cell.length_a   1.000
_cell.length_b   1.000
_cell.length_c   1.000
_cell.angle_alpha   90.00
_cell.angle_beta   90.00
_cell.angle_gamma   90.00
#
_symmetry.space_group_name_H-M   'P 1'
#
loop_
_entity.id
_entity.type
_entity.pdbx_description
1 polymer ?
#
loop_
_entity_poly.entity_id
_entity_poly.type
_entity_poly.pdbx_seq_one_letter_code
_entity_poly.pdbx_strand_id
1 'polypeptide(L)'
;MAAAVAATCRAGRRLLWAWPGRLVAPRSGARFLHLGRSRFRATKAAPQIVLNVPETKVSSLENGLRVASEDSGLSTCTVGLWIDAGSRYENEKNNGTAHFLEHMAFKGTKKRSQLDLELEIENMGAHLNAYTSREQTVYYAKAFSKDLPRAVEILADIIQNSTLGEAEIERERGVILREMQEVETNLQEVVFDYLHATAYQNTALGRTILGPTENIKSINRNDLVKYITTHYKGPRMVLAAAGGVGHEELLELAKHHFGNLPSVEKGGAPALPLCQFTGSEIRVRDDKMPLAHIAIAVEAAGWCHPDTIPLMVANTLIGNWDRAFGGGVNLSSKLAQSACQENLCHSFQSFNTCYTDTGLWGVYMVCEGNTVEDMIHFVQREWMRLCTSVTEDEVERAKNLLKTNMLLQLDGSTPICEDIGRQMLCYNRRIPIPELEARIDAIDAHTIRDICTKYIYDKLPAIAAVDRPGTEAAIFSHLSGVFTGYVFRACSKSFCSSVVQGEESVDGAGKSNLEAQGQSTYSRQIKQVEDDIQQLLKKINELTGIKESDTGLAPPALWDLAADKQTLQSEQPLQVARCTKIINADSEDPKYIINVKQFAKFVVDLSDQVAPTDIEEGMRVGCALNCFVIQVEEKPDVTYSDVGGCKEQIEKLREVVETPLLHPERFVNLGIEPPKGVLLFGPPGTGKTLCARAVANRTDACFIRVIGSELVQKYVGEGARMVRELFEMARTKKACLIFFDEIDAIGGARFDDGAGGDNEVQRTMLELINQLDGFDPRGNIKVLMATNRPDTLDPALMRPGRLDRKIEFSLPDLEGRTHIFKIHARSMSVERDIRFELLARLCPNSTGAEIRSVCTEAGMFAIRARRKIATEKDFLEAVNKVIKSYAKFSATPRYMTYN
;
A
#
# COMPACT_ATOMS: atom_id res chain seq x y z
N MET A 1 -9.60 76.83 -24.05
CA MET A 1 -11.05 76.65 -23.84
C MET A 1 -11.71 76.20 -25.14
N ALA A 2 -12.35 75.04 -25.21
CA ALA A 2 -12.10 73.97 -24.26
C ALA A 2 -10.58 73.70 -24.12
N ALA A 3 -9.89 73.14 -25.10
CA ALA A 3 -10.30 72.25 -26.18
C ALA A 3 -9.10 71.31 -26.32
N ALA A 4 -9.39 70.01 -26.42
CA ALA A 4 -8.57 69.02 -27.09
C ALA A 4 -7.17 68.67 -26.51
N VAL A 5 -6.84 67.39 -26.75
CA VAL A 5 -5.50 66.83 -26.92
C VAL A 5 -4.63 66.70 -25.66
N ALA A 6 -3.98 65.53 -25.62
CA ALA A 6 -2.69 65.30 -24.98
C ALA A 6 -2.68 65.26 -23.45
N ALA A 7 -1.83 64.48 -22.80
CA ALA A 7 -0.89 63.47 -23.23
C ALA A 7 -0.16 63.05 -21.94
N THR A 8 0.50 61.90 -22.03
CA THR A 8 1.85 61.66 -21.47
C THR A 8 2.02 61.76 -19.96
N CYS A 9 2.38 60.67 -19.28
CA CYS A 9 3.72 60.07 -19.32
C CYS A 9 4.77 61.01 -18.73
N ARG A 10 5.64 60.42 -17.90
CA ARG A 10 6.84 60.95 -17.23
C ARG A 10 6.60 61.55 -15.84
N ALA A 11 7.52 61.40 -14.90
CA ALA A 11 8.70 60.55 -14.78
C ALA A 11 9.24 60.80 -13.38
N GLY A 12 9.94 59.81 -12.83
CA GLY A 12 11.33 60.02 -12.48
C GLY A 12 11.64 60.89 -11.27
N ARG A 13 12.12 60.19 -10.23
CA ARG A 13 13.40 60.45 -9.54
C ARG A 13 13.55 61.76 -8.77
N ARG A 14 13.72 61.59 -7.46
CA ARG A 14 14.85 62.08 -6.63
C ARG A 14 14.75 61.32 -5.29
N LEU A 15 15.59 60.32 -4.93
CA LEU A 15 17.06 60.31 -4.68
C LEU A 15 17.49 61.62 -4.00
N LEU A 16 18.12 61.70 -2.84
CA LEU A 16 18.89 60.79 -1.98
C LEU A 16 19.16 61.59 -0.71
N TRP A 17 19.07 60.99 0.48
CA TRP A 17 20.06 61.20 1.54
C TRP A 17 20.13 59.92 2.37
N ALA A 18 21.34 59.40 2.53
CA ALA A 18 21.64 58.09 3.09
C ALA A 18 22.38 58.20 4.44
N TRP A 19 21.95 57.36 5.39
CA TRP A 19 22.76 56.49 6.28
C TRP A 19 23.58 57.12 7.44
N PRO A 20 23.88 56.40 8.56
CA PRO A 20 24.06 54.94 8.65
C PRO A 20 23.50 54.18 9.88
N GLY A 21 23.37 52.85 9.74
CA GLY A 21 23.57 51.89 10.85
C GLY A 21 22.33 51.18 11.41
N ARG A 22 21.98 50.00 10.87
CA ARG A 22 21.27 48.95 11.64
C ARG A 22 21.74 47.56 11.23
N LEU A 23 22.36 46.88 12.19
CA LEU A 23 22.70 45.46 12.17
C LEU A 23 21.45 44.60 12.37
N VAL A 24 21.46 43.45 11.69
CA VAL A 24 20.43 42.41 11.64
C VAL A 24 20.84 41.23 12.53
N ALA A 25 19.89 40.69 13.31
CA ALA A 25 19.64 39.25 13.63
C ALA A 25 18.87 39.11 14.99
N PRO A 26 18.21 37.97 15.30
CA PRO A 26 17.36 37.10 14.48
C PRO A 26 15.96 36.86 15.12
N ARG A 27 15.00 36.34 14.34
CA ARG A 27 13.65 35.94 14.77
C ARG A 27 13.65 34.50 15.32
N SER A 28 13.16 34.29 16.54
CA SER A 28 12.75 32.98 17.07
C SER A 28 11.33 33.08 17.65
N GLY A 29 10.32 32.73 16.86
CA GLY A 29 8.94 32.59 17.30
C GLY A 29 8.62 31.13 17.58
N ALA A 30 8.85 30.67 18.81
CA ALA A 30 8.36 29.39 19.30
C ALA A 30 6.90 29.58 19.75
N ARG A 31 5.95 29.07 18.95
CA ARG A 31 4.55 28.92 19.33
C ARG A 31 4.46 27.77 20.34
N PHE A 32 4.19 28.08 21.60
CA PHE A 32 3.76 27.08 22.58
C PHE A 32 2.25 26.85 22.43
N LEU A 33 1.87 25.60 22.16
CA LEU A 33 0.50 25.09 22.13
C LEU A 33 -0.02 24.96 23.57
N HIS A 34 -1.01 25.76 23.95
CA HIS A 34 -1.81 25.49 25.14
C HIS A 34 -2.91 24.47 24.79
N LEU A 35 -2.83 23.27 25.38
CA LEU A 35 -3.86 22.23 25.32
C LEU A 35 -5.14 22.71 26.01
N GLY A 36 -6.17 22.98 25.21
CA GLY A 36 -7.50 23.31 25.68
C GLY A 36 -8.21 22.15 26.38
N ARG A 37 -8.94 22.49 27.45
CA ARG A 37 -9.88 21.67 28.23
C ARG A 37 -11.11 21.18 27.42
N SER A 38 -10.96 20.74 26.17
CA SER A 38 -12.06 20.17 25.37
C SER A 38 -12.15 18.64 25.41
N ARG A 39 -11.28 17.94 26.14
CA ARG A 39 -11.21 16.47 26.15
C ARG A 39 -12.39 15.73 26.80
N PHE A 40 -13.28 16.41 27.54
CA PHE A 40 -14.37 15.74 28.27
C PHE A 40 -15.68 15.56 27.49
N ARG A 41 -15.85 16.17 26.29
CA ARG A 41 -17.06 15.93 25.47
C ARG A 41 -16.93 14.71 24.53
N ALA A 42 -15.72 14.42 24.04
CA ALA A 42 -15.50 13.25 23.17
C ALA A 42 -15.63 11.91 23.93
N THR A 43 -15.19 11.86 25.19
CA THR A 43 -15.24 10.66 26.04
C THR A 43 -16.66 10.25 26.47
N LYS A 44 -17.63 11.17 26.50
CA LYS A 44 -19.04 10.82 26.77
C LYS A 44 -19.80 10.33 25.54
N ALA A 45 -19.30 10.58 24.32
CA ALA A 45 -19.94 10.17 23.07
C ALA A 45 -19.56 8.74 22.65
N ALA A 46 -18.33 8.30 22.92
CA ALA A 46 -17.85 6.96 22.59
C ALA A 46 -18.74 5.80 23.09
N PRO A 47 -19.15 5.73 24.38
CA PRO A 47 -20.01 4.64 24.85
C PRO A 47 -21.42 4.69 24.23
N GLN A 48 -21.93 5.88 23.89
CA GLN A 48 -23.22 6.00 23.19
C GLN A 48 -23.14 5.57 21.72
N ILE A 49 -22.01 5.80 21.04
CA ILE A 49 -21.79 5.33 19.66
C ILE A 49 -21.71 3.80 19.62
N VAL A 50 -21.04 3.19 20.60
CA VAL A 50 -20.92 1.72 20.71
C VAL A 50 -22.29 1.06 20.96
N LEU A 51 -23.21 1.73 21.65
CA LEU A 51 -24.59 1.28 21.83
C LEU A 51 -25.47 1.44 20.58
N ASN A 52 -25.07 2.26 19.61
CA ASN A 52 -25.82 2.50 18.37
C ASN A 52 -25.48 1.50 17.25
N VAL A 53 -24.59 0.54 17.51
CA VAL A 53 -24.26 -0.52 16.56
C VAL A 53 -25.46 -1.48 16.42
N PRO A 54 -25.88 -1.82 15.20
CA PRO A 54 -27.02 -2.71 14.98
C PRO A 54 -26.84 -4.06 15.68
N GLU A 55 -27.90 -4.55 16.32
CA GLU A 55 -27.88 -5.83 17.00
C GLU A 55 -27.73 -6.99 15.99
N THR A 56 -26.87 -7.95 16.32
CA THR A 56 -26.73 -9.16 15.51
C THR A 56 -27.88 -10.10 15.80
N LYS A 57 -28.71 -10.34 14.79
CA LYS A 57 -29.82 -11.30 14.90
C LYS A 57 -29.32 -12.69 14.59
N VAL A 58 -29.61 -13.65 15.46
CA VAL A 58 -29.20 -15.04 15.32
C VAL A 58 -30.41 -15.95 15.43
N SER A 59 -30.57 -16.83 14.45
CA SER A 59 -31.62 -17.85 14.39
C SER A 59 -31.02 -19.21 14.06
N SER A 60 -31.71 -20.29 14.44
CA SER A 60 -31.29 -21.66 14.12
C SER A 60 -32.37 -22.38 13.32
N LEU A 61 -31.97 -23.12 12.29
CA LEU A 61 -32.85 -23.97 11.50
C LEU A 61 -33.06 -25.34 12.17
N GLU A 62 -34.07 -26.09 11.75
CA GLU A 62 -34.38 -27.43 12.29
C GLU A 62 -33.26 -28.44 12.07
N ASN A 63 -32.45 -28.27 11.03
CA ASN A 63 -31.27 -29.09 10.73
C ASN A 63 -30.03 -28.70 11.56
N GLY A 64 -30.15 -27.67 12.42
CA GLY A 64 -29.09 -27.15 13.29
C GLY A 64 -28.17 -26.11 12.63
N LEU A 65 -28.39 -25.74 11.36
CA LEU A 65 -27.69 -24.62 10.73
C LEU A 65 -28.03 -23.32 11.45
N ARG A 66 -27.00 -22.54 11.78
CA ARG A 66 -27.17 -21.22 12.41
C ARG A 66 -27.12 -20.14 11.34
N VAL A 67 -28.04 -19.18 11.42
CA VAL A 67 -28.14 -18.04 10.52
C VAL A 67 -27.97 -16.78 11.35
N ALA A 68 -26.95 -15.99 11.05
CA ALA A 68 -26.64 -14.74 11.74
C ALA A 68 -26.60 -13.57 10.74
N SER A 69 -27.18 -12.44 11.11
CA SER A 69 -27.10 -11.24 10.25
C SER A 69 -26.96 -9.95 11.04
N GLU A 70 -26.25 -8.99 10.43
CA GLU A 70 -26.20 -7.60 10.88
C GLU A 70 -26.61 -6.67 9.73
N ASP A 71 -27.72 -5.94 9.91
CA ASP A 71 -28.21 -4.97 8.93
C ASP A 71 -27.66 -3.58 9.22
N SER A 72 -26.81 -3.08 8.32
CA SER A 72 -26.23 -1.74 8.36
C SER A 72 -26.82 -0.79 7.34
N GLY A 73 -27.80 -1.23 6.52
CA GLY A 73 -28.46 -0.39 5.50
C GLY A 73 -27.57 0.01 4.32
N LEU A 74 -26.45 -0.68 4.11
CA LEU A 74 -25.56 -0.46 2.97
C LEU A 74 -26.17 -0.96 1.66
N SER A 75 -25.77 -0.37 0.52
CA SER A 75 -26.17 -0.83 -0.82
C SER A 75 -25.47 -2.11 -1.29
N THR A 76 -24.50 -2.57 -0.49
CA THR A 76 -23.77 -3.82 -0.70
C THR A 76 -23.92 -4.71 0.52
N CYS A 77 -23.79 -6.02 0.29
CA CYS A 77 -23.81 -7.02 1.33
C CYS A 77 -22.69 -8.04 1.12
N THR A 78 -22.24 -8.62 2.22
CA THR A 78 -21.39 -9.80 2.21
C THR A 78 -22.14 -10.93 2.87
N VAL A 79 -22.31 -12.05 2.18
CA VAL A 79 -22.90 -13.28 2.71
C VAL A 79 -21.89 -14.41 2.60
N GLY A 80 -21.79 -15.24 3.62
CA GLY A 80 -20.83 -16.35 3.60
C GLY A 80 -21.22 -17.47 4.54
N LEU A 81 -20.55 -18.59 4.33
CA LEU A 81 -20.72 -19.83 5.05
C LEU A 81 -19.42 -20.17 5.75
N TRP A 82 -19.47 -20.14 7.07
CA TRP A 82 -18.39 -20.53 7.96
C TRP A 82 -18.61 -21.97 8.39
N ILE A 83 -17.64 -22.82 8.08
CA ILE A 83 -17.69 -24.24 8.37
C ILE A 83 -16.61 -24.54 9.40
N ASP A 84 -16.99 -25.19 10.49
CA ASP A 84 -16.05 -25.77 11.46
C ASP A 84 -15.42 -27.03 10.86
N ALA A 85 -14.52 -26.83 9.90
CA ALA A 85 -13.73 -27.83 9.20
C ALA A 85 -12.41 -27.19 8.78
N GLY A 86 -11.35 -27.98 8.62
CA GLY A 86 -10.01 -27.49 8.31
C GLY A 86 -8.98 -28.61 8.40
N SER A 87 -7.69 -28.29 8.27
CA SER A 87 -6.62 -29.30 8.26
C SER A 87 -6.47 -30.04 9.60
N ARG A 88 -6.89 -29.45 10.73
CA ARG A 88 -6.91 -30.11 12.05
C ARG A 88 -7.84 -31.31 12.08
N TYR A 89 -8.90 -31.31 11.26
CA TYR A 89 -9.87 -32.41 11.20
C TYR A 89 -9.44 -33.55 10.27
N GLU A 90 -8.27 -33.42 9.64
CA GLU A 90 -7.69 -34.43 8.77
C GLU A 90 -6.84 -35.44 9.56
N ASN A 91 -6.46 -36.52 8.88
CA ASN A 91 -5.48 -37.51 9.32
C ASN A 91 -4.21 -37.38 8.46
N GLU A 92 -3.16 -38.11 8.82
CA GLU A 92 -1.87 -38.06 8.10
C GLU A 92 -1.98 -38.44 6.63
N LYS A 93 -2.92 -39.32 6.26
CA LYS A 93 -3.09 -39.79 4.88
C LYS A 93 -3.89 -38.84 4.00
N ASN A 94 -4.81 -38.08 4.58
CA ASN A 94 -5.69 -37.15 3.86
C ASN A 94 -5.34 -35.69 4.21
N ASN A 95 -4.14 -35.45 4.72
CA ASN A 95 -3.65 -34.08 4.94
C ASN A 95 -3.55 -33.34 3.60
N GLY A 96 -4.20 -32.17 3.52
CA GLY A 96 -4.31 -31.34 2.33
C GLY A 96 -5.66 -31.47 1.60
N THR A 97 -6.60 -32.25 2.11
CA THR A 97 -7.92 -32.47 1.49
C THR A 97 -8.81 -31.23 1.56
N ALA A 98 -8.74 -30.47 2.65
CA ALA A 98 -9.52 -29.26 2.90
C ALA A 98 -9.12 -28.15 1.92
N HIS A 99 -7.81 -27.91 1.79
CA HIS A 99 -7.25 -26.99 0.80
C HIS A 99 -7.57 -27.45 -0.64
N PHE A 100 -7.42 -28.75 -0.94
CA PHE A 100 -7.79 -29.28 -2.25
C PHE A 100 -9.27 -29.08 -2.56
N LEU A 101 -10.15 -29.30 -1.58
CA LEU A 101 -11.60 -29.10 -1.71
C LEU A 101 -11.96 -27.63 -1.96
N GLU A 102 -11.23 -26.69 -1.36
CA GLU A 102 -11.38 -25.27 -1.62
C GLU A 102 -11.17 -24.93 -3.11
N HIS A 103 -10.07 -25.41 -3.70
CA HIS A 103 -9.80 -25.21 -5.13
C HIS A 103 -10.89 -25.81 -6.02
N MET A 104 -11.40 -26.98 -5.61
CA MET A 104 -12.44 -27.68 -6.34
C MET A 104 -13.83 -27.04 -6.21
N ALA A 105 -14.06 -26.22 -5.18
CA ALA A 105 -15.37 -25.59 -4.93
C ALA A 105 -15.80 -24.65 -6.08
N PHE A 106 -14.84 -24.04 -6.78
CA PHE A 106 -15.12 -23.09 -7.87
C PHE A 106 -15.07 -23.70 -9.28
N LYS A 107 -14.78 -25.00 -9.43
CA LYS A 107 -14.60 -25.66 -10.75
C LYS A 107 -15.90 -26.15 -11.38
N GLY A 108 -17.03 -25.65 -10.90
CA GLY A 108 -18.36 -25.93 -11.42
C GLY A 108 -19.19 -26.87 -10.53
N THR A 109 -20.50 -26.78 -10.72
CA THR A 109 -21.51 -27.58 -10.02
C THR A 109 -22.27 -28.44 -11.02
N LYS A 110 -23.18 -29.29 -10.54
CA LYS A 110 -24.05 -30.07 -11.43
C LYS A 110 -25.03 -29.18 -12.21
N LYS A 111 -25.33 -27.98 -11.71
CA LYS A 111 -26.25 -27.04 -12.33
C LYS A 111 -25.55 -26.05 -13.25
N ARG A 112 -24.31 -25.67 -12.94
CA ARG A 112 -23.56 -24.62 -13.62
C ARG A 112 -22.19 -25.14 -14.02
N SER A 113 -21.79 -24.93 -15.26
CA SER A 113 -20.39 -25.15 -15.63
C SER A 113 -19.48 -24.15 -14.92
N GLN A 114 -18.17 -24.40 -14.88
CA GLN A 114 -17.20 -23.45 -14.32
C GLN A 114 -17.33 -22.07 -14.98
N LEU A 115 -17.38 -22.02 -16.32
CA LEU A 115 -17.48 -20.77 -17.07
C LEU A 115 -18.79 -20.04 -16.78
N ASP A 116 -19.91 -20.78 -16.70
CA ASP A 116 -21.20 -20.16 -16.39
C ASP A 116 -21.21 -19.59 -14.97
N LEU A 117 -20.60 -20.29 -14.01
CA LEU A 117 -20.47 -19.82 -12.63
C LEU A 117 -19.65 -18.53 -12.54
N GLU A 118 -18.49 -18.49 -13.20
CA GLU A 118 -17.61 -17.32 -13.26
C GLU A 118 -18.33 -16.13 -13.93
N LEU A 119 -18.93 -16.34 -15.11
CA LEU A 119 -19.67 -15.30 -15.83
C LEU A 119 -20.86 -14.77 -15.03
N GLU A 120 -21.59 -15.63 -14.32
CA GLU A 120 -22.72 -15.23 -13.51
C GLU A 120 -22.30 -14.31 -12.35
N ILE A 121 -21.21 -14.66 -11.66
CA ILE A 121 -20.64 -13.86 -10.57
C ILE A 121 -20.12 -12.52 -11.10
N GLU A 122 -19.39 -12.53 -12.22
CA GLU A 122 -18.86 -11.32 -12.86
C GLU A 122 -19.97 -10.40 -13.37
N ASN A 123 -21.02 -10.94 -13.99
CA ASN A 123 -22.14 -10.15 -14.51
C ASN A 123 -22.95 -9.46 -13.40
N MET A 124 -23.00 -10.05 -12.20
CA MET A 124 -23.58 -9.42 -11.01
C MET A 124 -22.64 -8.36 -10.39
N GLY A 125 -21.38 -8.29 -10.83
CA GLY A 125 -20.35 -7.50 -10.15
C GLY A 125 -20.06 -8.02 -8.74
N ALA A 126 -20.31 -9.31 -8.50
CA ALA A 126 -20.05 -9.96 -7.23
C ALA A 126 -18.61 -10.48 -7.18
N HIS A 127 -18.08 -10.63 -5.97
CA HIS A 127 -16.79 -11.25 -5.72
C HIS A 127 -16.99 -12.45 -4.81
N LEU A 128 -16.58 -13.62 -5.27
CA LEU A 128 -16.65 -14.87 -4.52
C LEU A 128 -15.23 -15.30 -4.15
N ASN A 129 -15.02 -15.56 -2.86
CA ASN A 129 -13.74 -16.01 -2.33
C ASN A 129 -13.95 -17.16 -1.36
N ALA A 130 -12.89 -17.94 -1.15
CA ALA A 130 -12.79 -18.88 -0.04
C ALA A 130 -11.41 -18.77 0.60
N TYR A 131 -11.32 -19.31 1.81
CA TYR A 131 -10.03 -19.62 2.43
C TYR A 131 -10.22 -20.75 3.44
N THR A 132 -9.17 -21.55 3.61
CA THR A 132 -9.10 -22.63 4.59
C THR A 132 -8.01 -22.37 5.61
N SER A 133 -8.35 -22.52 6.88
CA SER A 133 -7.44 -22.48 8.02
C SER A 133 -7.32 -23.87 8.66
N ARG A 134 -6.62 -23.95 9.79
CA ARG A 134 -6.47 -25.20 10.55
C ARG A 134 -7.81 -25.69 11.12
N GLU A 135 -8.69 -24.80 11.57
CA GLU A 135 -9.98 -25.16 12.20
C GLU A 135 -11.22 -24.70 11.43
N GLN A 136 -11.07 -23.78 10.47
CA GLN A 136 -12.20 -23.12 9.81
C GLN A 136 -12.02 -23.09 8.30
N THR A 137 -13.09 -23.33 7.56
CA THR A 137 -13.18 -23.14 6.11
C THR A 137 -14.31 -22.16 5.83
N VAL A 138 -14.03 -21.15 5.01
CA VAL A 138 -14.96 -20.05 4.75
C VAL A 138 -15.18 -19.93 3.26
N TYR A 139 -16.45 -19.80 2.86
CA TYR A 139 -16.85 -19.44 1.51
C TYR A 139 -17.74 -18.21 1.59
N TYR A 140 -17.34 -17.08 1.01
CA TYR A 140 -18.11 -15.85 1.09
C TYR A 140 -18.20 -15.15 -0.26
N ALA A 141 -19.34 -14.49 -0.46
CA ALA A 141 -19.65 -13.70 -1.63
C ALA A 141 -19.96 -12.26 -1.19
N LYS A 142 -19.28 -11.29 -1.80
CA LYS A 142 -19.63 -9.87 -1.72
C LYS A 142 -20.43 -9.51 -2.96
N ALA A 143 -21.63 -8.97 -2.76
CA ALA A 143 -22.55 -8.61 -3.84
C ALA A 143 -23.31 -7.32 -3.52
N PHE A 144 -24.10 -6.83 -4.47
CA PHE A 144 -25.10 -5.80 -4.16
C PHE A 144 -26.22 -6.40 -3.32
N SER A 145 -26.84 -5.58 -2.46
CA SER A 145 -27.92 -6.05 -1.57
C SER A 145 -29.11 -6.65 -2.33
N LYS A 146 -29.39 -6.17 -3.54
CA LYS A 146 -30.43 -6.71 -4.44
C LYS A 146 -30.13 -8.12 -4.97
N ASP A 147 -28.85 -8.51 -5.03
CA ASP A 147 -28.39 -9.78 -5.59
C ASP A 147 -28.12 -10.82 -4.48
N LEU A 148 -28.47 -10.50 -3.23
CA LEU A 148 -28.36 -11.40 -2.08
C LEU A 148 -29.01 -12.78 -2.31
N PRO A 149 -30.26 -12.88 -2.82
CA PRO A 149 -30.88 -14.19 -3.07
C PRO A 149 -30.04 -15.07 -4.00
N ARG A 150 -29.44 -14.44 -5.02
CA ARG A 150 -28.63 -15.14 -6.02
C ARG A 150 -27.28 -15.57 -5.45
N ALA A 151 -26.65 -14.73 -4.63
CA ALA A 151 -25.42 -15.06 -3.92
C ALA A 151 -25.61 -16.26 -2.96
N VAL A 152 -26.72 -16.29 -2.21
CA VAL A 152 -27.04 -17.42 -1.31
C VAL A 152 -27.30 -18.71 -2.10
N GLU A 153 -28.00 -18.62 -3.24
CA GLU A 153 -28.22 -19.77 -4.11
C GLU A 153 -26.90 -20.35 -4.64
N ILE A 154 -25.98 -19.49 -5.10
CA ILE A 154 -24.67 -19.91 -5.61
C ILE A 154 -23.86 -20.59 -4.51
N LEU A 155 -23.78 -20.00 -3.31
CA LEU A 155 -23.07 -20.61 -2.17
C LEU A 155 -23.66 -21.97 -1.82
N ALA A 156 -24.99 -22.10 -1.82
CA ALA A 156 -25.64 -23.37 -1.55
C ALA A 156 -25.34 -24.43 -2.62
N ASP A 157 -25.30 -24.03 -3.88
CA ASP A 157 -25.04 -24.93 -5.01
C ASP A 157 -23.59 -25.42 -5.03
N ILE A 158 -22.62 -24.53 -4.74
CA ILE A 158 -21.20 -24.86 -4.63
C ILE A 158 -20.96 -25.94 -3.57
N ILE A 159 -21.59 -25.77 -2.40
CA ILE A 159 -21.36 -26.65 -1.26
C ILE A 159 -22.06 -28.00 -1.40
N GLN A 160 -23.26 -28.04 -1.98
CA GLN A 160 -24.08 -29.25 -2.05
C GLN A 160 -23.91 -30.04 -3.36
N ASN A 161 -23.68 -29.36 -4.49
CA ASN A 161 -23.76 -29.95 -5.83
C ASN A 161 -22.46 -29.87 -6.62
N SER A 162 -21.29 -29.77 -5.98
CA SER A 162 -20.00 -29.83 -6.68
C SER A 162 -19.85 -31.15 -7.46
N THR A 163 -19.36 -31.07 -8.70
CA THR A 163 -19.22 -32.23 -9.61
C THR A 163 -18.01 -33.10 -9.29
N LEU A 164 -16.92 -32.48 -8.81
CA LEU A 164 -15.64 -33.11 -8.49
C LEU A 164 -15.17 -34.06 -9.61
N GLY A 165 -15.08 -33.55 -10.85
CA GLY A 165 -14.65 -34.37 -11.99
C GLY A 165 -13.15 -34.69 -11.96
N GLU A 166 -12.78 -35.87 -12.46
CA GLU A 166 -11.39 -36.37 -12.38
C GLU A 166 -10.42 -35.54 -13.21
N ALA A 167 -10.88 -35.01 -14.35
CA ALA A 167 -10.09 -34.13 -15.21
C ALA A 167 -9.84 -32.76 -14.56
N GLU A 168 -10.82 -32.23 -13.82
CA GLU A 168 -10.67 -31.00 -13.03
C GLU A 168 -9.71 -31.21 -11.87
N ILE A 169 -9.83 -32.33 -11.15
CA ILE A 169 -8.94 -32.69 -10.04
C ILE A 169 -7.49 -32.74 -10.51
N GLU A 170 -7.20 -33.38 -11.65
CA GLU A 170 -5.81 -33.49 -12.12
C GLU A 170 -5.25 -32.14 -12.61
N ARG A 171 -6.10 -31.28 -13.20
CA ARG A 171 -5.72 -29.90 -13.55
C ARG A 171 -5.41 -29.08 -12.30
N GLU A 172 -6.28 -29.11 -11.29
CA GLU A 172 -6.10 -28.37 -10.04
C GLU A 172 -4.91 -28.89 -9.22
N ARG A 173 -4.62 -30.20 -9.28
CA ARG A 173 -3.42 -30.75 -8.65
C ARG A 173 -2.15 -30.06 -9.14
N GLY A 174 -2.05 -29.79 -10.45
CA GLY A 174 -0.94 -29.05 -11.04
C GLY A 174 -0.92 -27.55 -10.66
N VAL A 175 -2.06 -26.97 -10.32
CA VAL A 175 -2.15 -25.58 -9.79
C VAL A 175 -1.68 -25.54 -8.34
N ILE A 176 -2.20 -26.42 -7.48
CA ILE A 176 -1.85 -26.49 -6.06
C ILE A 176 -0.35 -26.78 -5.87
N LEU A 177 0.25 -27.65 -6.69
CA LEU A 177 1.69 -27.91 -6.61
C LEU A 177 2.54 -26.69 -6.99
N ARG A 178 2.04 -25.80 -7.86
CA ARG A 178 2.72 -24.53 -8.19
C ARG A 178 2.51 -23.49 -7.11
N GLU A 179 1.29 -23.36 -6.60
CA GLU A 179 0.98 -22.47 -5.47
C GLU A 179 1.81 -22.82 -4.25
N MET A 180 2.01 -24.10 -3.94
CA MET A 180 2.87 -24.52 -2.85
C MET A 180 4.32 -24.06 -3.06
N GLN A 181 4.84 -24.06 -4.29
CA GLN A 181 6.17 -23.50 -4.59
C GLN A 181 6.21 -21.97 -4.41
N GLU A 182 5.11 -21.28 -4.70
CA GLU A 182 4.99 -19.83 -4.48
C GLU A 182 4.92 -19.50 -2.98
N VAL A 183 4.15 -20.27 -2.20
CA VAL A 183 4.07 -20.12 -0.74
C VAL A 183 5.42 -20.36 -0.07
N GLU A 184 6.23 -21.30 -0.58
CA GLU A 184 7.61 -21.52 -0.12
C GLU A 184 8.51 -20.28 -0.30
N THR A 185 8.18 -19.36 -1.21
CA THR A 185 8.91 -18.09 -1.34
C THR A 185 8.56 -17.09 -0.23
N ASN A 186 7.40 -17.23 0.41
CA ASN A 186 7.00 -16.40 1.54
C ASN A 186 7.49 -17.02 2.87
N LEU A 187 8.68 -16.61 3.28
CA LEU A 187 9.35 -17.15 4.47
C LEU A 187 8.58 -16.91 5.78
N GLN A 188 7.70 -15.91 5.84
CA GLN A 188 6.87 -15.69 7.03
C GLN A 188 5.95 -16.89 7.27
N GLU A 189 5.19 -17.29 6.25
CA GLU A 189 4.28 -18.44 6.33
C GLU A 189 5.05 -19.74 6.57
N VAL A 190 6.18 -19.93 5.89
CA VAL A 190 7.05 -21.11 6.09
C VAL A 190 7.52 -21.22 7.55
N VAL A 191 7.96 -20.12 8.15
CA VAL A 191 8.38 -20.09 9.57
C VAL A 191 7.21 -20.36 10.50
N PHE A 192 6.01 -19.82 10.22
CA PHE A 192 4.82 -20.13 11.02
C PHE A 192 4.41 -21.60 10.89
N ASP A 193 4.53 -22.22 9.73
CA ASP A 193 4.26 -23.64 9.55
C ASP A 193 5.25 -24.51 10.31
N TYR A 194 6.55 -24.16 10.27
CA TYR A 194 7.56 -24.81 11.11
C TYR A 194 7.31 -24.59 12.60
N LEU A 195 6.84 -23.41 13.01
CA LEU A 195 6.49 -23.12 14.39
C LEU A 195 5.33 -24.02 14.86
N HIS A 196 4.30 -24.20 14.05
CA HIS A 196 3.21 -25.12 14.40
C HIS A 196 3.68 -26.57 14.42
N ALA A 197 4.47 -26.99 13.43
CA ALA A 197 5.01 -28.35 13.36
C ALA A 197 5.89 -28.70 14.58
N THR A 198 6.69 -27.75 15.06
CA THR A 198 7.54 -27.94 16.25
C THR A 198 6.74 -27.79 17.55
N ALA A 199 5.84 -26.82 17.66
CA ALA A 199 5.05 -26.61 18.87
C ALA A 199 4.05 -27.75 19.14
N TYR A 200 3.47 -28.33 18.08
CA TYR A 200 2.40 -29.32 18.16
C TYR A 200 2.80 -30.66 17.52
N GLN A 201 4.02 -31.11 17.82
CA GLN A 201 4.59 -32.37 17.31
C GLN A 201 3.64 -33.56 17.50
N ASN A 202 3.51 -34.39 16.47
CA ASN A 202 2.67 -35.60 16.46
C ASN A 202 1.17 -35.35 16.73
N THR A 203 0.70 -34.11 16.65
CA THR A 203 -0.73 -33.78 16.77
C THR A 203 -1.29 -33.23 15.45
N ALA A 204 -2.60 -33.10 15.38
CA ALA A 204 -3.27 -32.59 14.19
C ALA A 204 -2.92 -31.11 13.87
N LEU A 205 -2.66 -30.28 14.89
CA LEU A 205 -2.30 -28.87 14.71
C LEU A 205 -0.89 -28.65 14.15
N GLY A 206 0.00 -29.63 14.32
CA GLY A 206 1.36 -29.58 13.76
C GLY A 206 1.43 -29.80 12.25
N ARG A 207 0.30 -30.15 11.62
CA ARG A 207 0.21 -30.35 10.17
C ARG A 207 0.03 -29.02 9.45
N THR A 208 0.63 -28.90 8.27
CA THR A 208 0.44 -27.75 7.38
C THR A 208 -0.96 -27.79 6.77
N ILE A 209 -1.45 -26.65 6.29
CA ILE A 209 -2.79 -26.55 5.67
C ILE A 209 -2.78 -27.18 4.26
N LEU A 210 -1.70 -26.97 3.52
CA LEU A 210 -1.51 -27.50 2.17
C LEU A 210 -1.31 -29.03 2.16
N GLY A 211 -0.73 -29.57 3.23
CA GLY A 211 -0.29 -30.96 3.31
C GLY A 211 0.99 -31.25 2.50
N PRO A 212 1.55 -32.47 2.63
CA PRO A 212 2.77 -32.85 1.91
C PRO A 212 2.48 -33.16 0.44
N THR A 213 3.50 -32.96 -0.41
CA THR A 213 3.43 -33.25 -1.86
C THR A 213 2.99 -34.68 -2.19
N GLU A 214 3.39 -35.66 -1.39
CA GLU A 214 3.02 -37.07 -1.58
C GLU A 214 1.52 -37.32 -1.39
N ASN A 215 0.90 -36.62 -0.43
CA ASN A 215 -0.54 -36.68 -0.21
C ASN A 215 -1.29 -35.95 -1.32
N ILE A 216 -0.82 -34.76 -1.69
CA ILE A 216 -1.39 -33.99 -2.80
C ILE A 216 -1.32 -34.79 -4.10
N LYS A 217 -0.39 -35.72 -4.28
CA LYS A 217 -0.35 -36.62 -5.44
C LYS A 217 -1.30 -37.83 -5.36
N SER A 218 -1.69 -38.24 -4.16
CA SER A 218 -2.48 -39.46 -3.93
C SER A 218 -3.96 -39.22 -3.61
N ILE A 219 -4.35 -37.99 -3.27
CA ILE A 219 -5.75 -37.61 -3.03
C ILE A 219 -6.61 -37.87 -4.27
N ASN A 220 -7.69 -38.62 -4.08
CA ASN A 220 -8.66 -38.98 -5.11
C ASN A 220 -10.05 -38.39 -4.82
N ARG A 221 -10.94 -38.46 -5.80
CA ARG A 221 -12.34 -38.01 -5.69
C ARG A 221 -13.07 -38.59 -4.47
N ASN A 222 -12.86 -39.87 -4.19
CA ASN A 222 -13.51 -40.55 -3.07
C ASN A 222 -13.11 -39.96 -1.71
N ASP A 223 -11.88 -39.46 -1.58
CA ASP A 223 -11.39 -38.82 -0.36
C ASP A 223 -12.07 -37.46 -0.15
N LEU A 224 -12.23 -36.68 -1.21
CA LEU A 224 -12.95 -35.40 -1.20
C LEU A 224 -14.43 -35.60 -0.83
N VAL A 225 -15.11 -36.58 -1.46
CA VAL A 225 -16.51 -36.90 -1.15
C VAL A 225 -16.65 -37.38 0.31
N LYS A 226 -15.71 -38.20 0.79
CA LYS A 226 -15.70 -38.64 2.19
C LYS A 226 -15.51 -37.47 3.14
N TYR A 227 -14.65 -36.51 2.81
CA TYR A 227 -14.42 -35.32 3.61
C TYR A 227 -15.68 -34.47 3.70
N ILE A 228 -16.31 -34.12 2.58
CA ILE A 228 -17.58 -33.38 2.54
C ILE A 228 -18.66 -34.09 3.36
N THR A 229 -18.85 -35.39 3.11
CA THR A 229 -19.90 -36.17 3.78
C THR A 229 -19.67 -36.33 5.28
N THR A 230 -18.44 -36.20 5.77
CA THR A 230 -18.11 -36.29 7.20
C THR A 230 -18.20 -34.92 7.89
N HIS A 231 -17.68 -33.86 7.27
CA HIS A 231 -17.48 -32.57 7.93
C HIS A 231 -18.56 -31.52 7.61
N TYR A 232 -19.11 -31.50 6.40
CA TYR A 232 -20.04 -30.45 5.95
C TYR A 232 -21.48 -30.81 6.37
N LYS A 233 -21.80 -30.52 7.64
CA LYS A 233 -23.09 -30.81 8.27
C LYS A 233 -23.71 -29.54 8.83
N GLY A 234 -25.05 -29.45 8.81
CA GLY A 234 -25.79 -28.27 9.27
C GLY A 234 -25.31 -27.68 10.61
N PRO A 235 -25.17 -28.47 11.69
CA PRO A 235 -24.76 -27.95 13.00
C PRO A 235 -23.34 -27.37 13.08
N ARG A 236 -22.47 -27.76 12.14
CA ARG A 236 -21.08 -27.27 12.05
C ARG A 236 -20.94 -26.06 11.13
N MET A 237 -22.06 -25.57 10.61
CA MET A 237 -22.10 -24.50 9.62
C MET A 237 -22.84 -23.30 10.20
N VAL A 238 -22.35 -22.12 9.85
CA VAL A 238 -22.96 -20.83 10.15
C VAL A 238 -23.06 -20.05 8.87
N LEU A 239 -24.29 -19.68 8.49
CA LEU A 239 -24.53 -18.71 7.43
C LEU A 239 -24.52 -17.32 8.07
N ALA A 240 -23.52 -16.50 7.75
CA ALA A 240 -23.44 -15.13 8.23
C ALA A 240 -23.66 -14.14 7.07
N ALA A 241 -24.32 -13.03 7.35
CA ALA A 241 -24.45 -11.92 6.40
C ALA A 241 -24.32 -10.56 7.10
N ALA A 242 -23.69 -9.60 6.43
CA ALA A 242 -23.61 -8.22 6.91
C ALA A 242 -23.74 -7.23 5.74
N GLY A 243 -24.28 -6.04 6.00
CA GLY A 243 -24.55 -5.02 4.97
C GLY A 243 -26.03 -4.65 4.94
N GLY A 244 -26.57 -4.33 3.76
CA GLY A 244 -28.03 -4.16 3.62
C GLY A 244 -28.75 -5.49 3.46
N VAL A 245 -28.96 -6.22 4.57
CA VAL A 245 -29.56 -7.56 4.55
C VAL A 245 -30.66 -7.69 5.60
N GLY A 246 -31.88 -8.04 5.16
CA GLY A 246 -32.97 -8.39 6.06
C GLY A 246 -32.77 -9.79 6.68
N HIS A 247 -32.87 -9.88 8.01
CA HIS A 247 -32.72 -11.17 8.71
C HIS A 247 -33.78 -12.20 8.32
N GLU A 248 -35.03 -11.76 8.16
CA GLU A 248 -36.15 -12.64 7.80
C GLU A 248 -35.99 -13.18 6.37
N GLU A 249 -35.59 -12.33 5.43
CA GLU A 249 -35.29 -12.71 4.05
C GLU A 249 -34.14 -13.74 4.01
N LEU A 250 -33.04 -13.48 4.72
CA LEU A 250 -31.91 -14.41 4.79
C LEU A 250 -32.33 -15.76 5.38
N LEU A 251 -33.20 -15.76 6.38
CA LEU A 251 -33.70 -16.95 7.03
C LEU A 251 -34.61 -17.79 6.11
N GLU A 252 -35.45 -17.13 5.30
CA GLU A 252 -36.25 -17.79 4.26
C GLU A 252 -35.36 -18.41 3.18
N LEU A 253 -34.37 -17.66 2.68
CA LEU A 253 -33.38 -18.16 1.72
C LEU A 253 -32.58 -19.34 2.29
N ALA A 254 -32.18 -19.26 3.56
CA ALA A 254 -31.46 -20.33 4.22
C ALA A 254 -32.32 -21.60 4.35
N LYS A 255 -33.60 -21.46 4.72
CA LYS A 255 -34.55 -22.59 4.75
C LYS A 255 -34.73 -23.22 3.38
N HIS A 256 -34.89 -22.39 2.34
CA HIS A 256 -35.12 -22.86 0.98
C HIS A 256 -33.90 -23.60 0.40
N HIS A 257 -32.70 -23.06 0.56
CA HIS A 257 -31.49 -23.59 -0.08
C HIS A 257 -30.72 -24.59 0.79
N PHE A 258 -30.68 -24.40 2.10
CA PHE A 258 -29.91 -25.24 3.02
C PHE A 258 -30.76 -26.16 3.90
N GLY A 259 -32.10 -26.13 3.79
CA GLY A 259 -32.99 -26.97 4.59
C GLY A 259 -32.74 -28.48 4.42
N ASN A 260 -32.30 -28.89 3.23
CA ASN A 260 -32.00 -30.30 2.90
C ASN A 260 -30.62 -30.77 3.38
N LEU A 261 -29.82 -29.92 4.02
CA LEU A 261 -28.52 -30.34 4.54
C LEU A 261 -28.70 -31.47 5.58
N PRO A 262 -27.85 -32.50 5.55
CA PRO A 262 -27.92 -33.59 6.51
C PRO A 262 -27.67 -33.07 7.94
N SER A 263 -28.62 -33.36 8.83
CA SER A 263 -28.46 -33.23 10.28
C SER A 263 -27.65 -34.41 10.83
N VAL A 264 -27.06 -34.24 12.02
CA VAL A 264 -26.11 -35.21 12.61
C VAL A 264 -26.71 -36.63 12.67
N GLU A 265 -25.93 -37.65 12.31
CA GLU A 265 -26.21 -39.03 12.72
C GLU A 265 -26.04 -39.19 14.24
N LYS A 266 -26.64 -40.24 14.82
CA LYS A 266 -26.71 -40.54 16.28
C LYS A 266 -25.37 -40.75 17.02
N GLY A 267 -24.23 -40.34 16.46
CA GLY A 267 -22.88 -40.49 17.02
C GLY A 267 -22.16 -39.19 17.41
N GLY A 268 -22.74 -38.01 17.16
CA GLY A 268 -22.09 -36.72 17.45
C GLY A 268 -20.99 -36.34 16.44
N ALA A 269 -20.48 -35.12 16.54
CA ALA A 269 -19.32 -34.69 15.74
C ALA A 269 -18.06 -35.49 16.17
N PRO A 270 -17.13 -35.81 15.25
CA PRO A 270 -15.88 -36.46 15.63
C PRO A 270 -15.14 -35.58 16.64
N ALA A 271 -14.90 -36.12 17.83
CA ALA A 271 -14.19 -35.41 18.89
C ALA A 271 -12.77 -35.09 18.43
N LEU A 272 -12.38 -33.82 18.55
CA LEU A 272 -11.01 -33.41 18.25
C LEU A 272 -10.05 -34.07 19.23
N PRO A 273 -8.93 -34.65 18.76
CA PRO A 273 -7.86 -35.04 19.66
C PRO A 273 -7.27 -33.78 20.31
N LEU A 274 -7.04 -33.88 21.62
CA LEU A 274 -6.35 -32.84 22.38
C LEU A 274 -4.96 -32.60 21.79
N CYS A 275 -4.61 -31.34 21.58
CA CYS A 275 -3.29 -30.97 21.10
C CYS A 275 -2.39 -30.59 22.28
N GLN A 276 -1.27 -31.28 22.42
CA GLN A 276 -0.28 -31.00 23.44
C GLN A 276 0.79 -30.07 22.88
N PHE A 277 1.04 -28.96 23.57
CA PHE A 277 2.17 -28.09 23.27
C PHE A 277 3.48 -28.70 23.77
N THR A 278 4.51 -28.66 22.93
CA THR A 278 5.87 -29.10 23.25
C THR A 278 6.85 -27.95 22.97
N GLY A 279 7.62 -27.57 23.99
CA GLY A 279 8.69 -26.59 23.81
C GLY A 279 9.89 -27.22 23.11
N SER A 280 10.13 -26.84 21.85
CA SER A 280 11.18 -27.38 21.00
C SER A 280 11.67 -26.36 19.99
N GLU A 281 12.80 -26.65 19.36
CA GLU A 281 13.35 -25.82 18.29
C GLU A 281 13.39 -26.56 16.96
N ILE A 282 13.11 -25.83 15.87
CA ILE A 282 13.41 -26.24 14.51
C ILE A 282 14.21 -25.13 13.83
N ARG A 283 15.32 -25.52 13.22
CA ARG A 283 16.22 -24.60 12.53
C ARG A 283 16.53 -25.13 11.13
N VAL A 284 16.11 -24.38 10.13
CA VAL A 284 16.45 -24.63 8.73
C VAL A 284 17.57 -23.70 8.34
N ARG A 285 18.70 -24.26 7.94
CA ARG A 285 19.90 -23.50 7.59
C ARG A 285 19.96 -23.28 6.08
N ASP A 286 19.93 -22.03 5.65
CA ASP A 286 20.14 -21.64 4.24
C ASP A 286 21.18 -20.50 4.13
N ASP A 287 22.33 -20.84 3.56
CA ASP A 287 23.47 -19.95 3.40
C ASP A 287 23.24 -18.82 2.39
N LYS A 288 22.23 -18.96 1.52
CA LYS A 288 21.95 -18.02 0.43
C LYS A 288 21.04 -16.88 0.88
N MET A 289 20.34 -17.01 2.00
CA MET A 289 19.40 -16.01 2.47
C MET A 289 20.13 -14.81 3.11
N PRO A 290 19.70 -13.57 2.81
CA PRO A 290 20.33 -12.37 3.35
C PRO A 290 19.90 -12.05 4.78
N LEU A 291 18.71 -12.49 5.20
CA LEU A 291 18.09 -12.18 6.49
C LEU A 291 17.63 -13.45 7.19
N ALA A 292 17.67 -13.42 8.52
CA ALA A 292 17.17 -14.46 9.40
C ALA A 292 15.69 -14.22 9.70
N HIS A 293 14.85 -15.23 9.49
CA HIS A 293 13.43 -15.20 9.85
C HIS A 293 13.20 -16.11 11.05
N ILE A 294 12.70 -15.56 12.16
CA ILE A 294 12.61 -16.27 13.43
C ILE A 294 11.25 -16.01 14.08
N ALA A 295 10.59 -17.08 14.53
CA ALA A 295 9.41 -17.01 15.38
C ALA A 295 9.65 -17.73 16.71
N ILE A 296 9.27 -17.08 17.80
CA ILE A 296 9.33 -17.63 19.16
C ILE A 296 7.93 -17.54 19.75
N ALA A 297 7.39 -18.65 20.26
CA ALA A 297 6.08 -18.69 20.90
C ALA A 297 6.06 -19.54 22.17
N VAL A 298 5.13 -19.22 23.05
CA VAL A 298 4.73 -20.04 24.20
C VAL A 298 3.30 -20.52 24.01
N GLU A 299 2.92 -21.56 24.76
CA GLU A 299 1.54 -22.02 24.83
C GLU A 299 0.64 -20.90 25.36
N ALA A 300 -0.45 -20.64 24.64
CA ALA A 300 -1.44 -19.64 24.99
C ALA A 300 -2.81 -20.29 25.26
N ALA A 301 -3.77 -19.46 25.64
CA ALA A 301 -5.12 -19.92 25.93
C ALA A 301 -5.95 -20.10 24.63
N GLY A 302 -6.86 -21.06 24.63
CA GLY A 302 -7.83 -21.25 23.55
C GLY A 302 -8.92 -20.18 23.52
N TRP A 303 -9.74 -20.17 22.47
CA TRP A 303 -10.77 -19.15 22.23
C TRP A 303 -11.64 -18.87 23.46
N CYS A 304 -12.26 -19.89 24.04
CA CYS A 304 -13.24 -19.75 25.12
C CYS A 304 -12.65 -19.34 26.48
N HIS A 305 -11.32 -19.31 26.62
CA HIS A 305 -10.67 -19.05 27.90
C HIS A 305 -10.71 -17.54 28.24
N PRO A 306 -11.01 -17.15 29.50
CA PRO A 306 -11.07 -15.72 29.88
C PRO A 306 -9.73 -14.99 29.72
N ASP A 307 -8.60 -15.68 29.93
CA ASP A 307 -7.25 -15.11 29.83
C ASP A 307 -6.86 -14.67 28.41
N THR A 308 -7.63 -15.02 27.39
CA THR A 308 -7.36 -14.63 25.99
C THR A 308 -7.37 -13.12 25.81
N ILE A 309 -8.31 -12.39 26.44
CA ILE A 309 -8.40 -10.93 26.29
C ILE A 309 -7.19 -10.23 26.95
N PRO A 310 -6.78 -10.58 28.19
CA PRO A 310 -5.52 -10.10 28.74
C PRO A 310 -4.29 -10.43 27.91
N LEU A 311 -4.21 -11.62 27.28
CA LEU A 311 -3.13 -11.96 26.36
C LEU A 311 -3.12 -11.07 25.10
N MET A 312 -4.29 -10.64 24.60
CA MET A 312 -4.39 -9.65 23.52
C MET A 312 -3.88 -8.26 23.96
N VAL A 313 -4.17 -7.85 25.20
CA VAL A 313 -3.63 -6.59 25.75
C VAL A 313 -2.11 -6.70 25.93
N ALA A 314 -1.60 -7.83 26.42
CA ALA A 314 -0.18 -8.12 26.54
C ALA A 314 0.52 -8.11 25.16
N ASN A 315 -0.11 -8.70 24.14
CA ASN A 315 0.39 -8.64 22.76
C ASN A 315 0.48 -7.19 22.27
N THR A 316 -0.54 -6.39 22.57
CA THR A 316 -0.60 -4.96 22.20
C THR A 316 0.47 -4.11 22.91
N LEU A 317 0.88 -4.49 24.12
CA LEU A 317 1.98 -3.83 24.83
C LEU A 317 3.33 -4.02 24.13
N ILE A 318 3.56 -5.20 23.53
CA ILE A 318 4.75 -5.48 22.70
C ILE A 318 4.62 -4.71 21.38
N GLY A 319 3.46 -4.82 20.73
CA GLY A 319 3.16 -4.16 19.49
C GLY A 319 3.91 -4.73 18.29
N ASN A 320 3.91 -3.96 17.20
CA ASN A 320 4.57 -4.30 15.95
C ASN A 320 5.48 -3.14 15.52
N TRP A 321 6.58 -3.46 14.85
CA TRP A 321 7.51 -2.46 14.36
C TRP A 321 8.18 -2.90 13.06
N ASP A 322 8.44 -1.92 12.19
CA ASP A 322 9.21 -2.09 10.98
C ASP A 322 10.05 -0.81 10.75
N ARG A 323 11.19 -0.92 10.07
CA ARG A 323 12.08 0.21 9.76
C ARG A 323 11.37 1.32 8.97
N ALA A 324 10.29 1.01 8.24
CA ALA A 324 9.48 2.00 7.53
C ALA A 324 8.58 2.85 8.46
N PHE A 325 8.37 2.46 9.73
CA PHE A 325 7.54 3.21 10.66
C PHE A 325 8.20 4.54 11.03
N GLY A 326 7.53 5.65 10.67
CA GLY A 326 8.02 7.01 10.92
C GLY A 326 8.09 7.45 12.39
N GLY A 327 7.72 6.59 13.34
CA GLY A 327 7.78 6.89 14.78
C GLY A 327 9.20 6.90 15.35
N GLY A 328 10.14 6.20 14.72
CA GLY A 328 11.53 6.12 15.15
C GLY A 328 11.69 5.80 16.64
N VAL A 329 12.54 6.57 17.34
CA VAL A 329 12.81 6.41 18.77
C VAL A 329 11.63 6.82 19.68
N ASN A 330 10.64 7.54 19.15
CA ASN A 330 9.51 8.06 19.93
C ASN A 330 8.33 7.08 20.00
N LEU A 331 8.53 5.83 19.58
CA LEU A 331 7.51 4.78 19.65
C LEU A 331 7.16 4.45 21.09
N SER A 332 5.93 4.01 21.33
CA SER A 332 5.41 3.75 22.67
C SER A 332 5.83 2.40 23.25
N SER A 333 6.07 1.41 22.39
CA SER A 333 6.59 0.09 22.76
C SER A 333 8.09 0.18 23.08
N LYS A 334 8.51 -0.33 24.24
CA LYS A 334 9.93 -0.31 24.64
C LYS A 334 10.79 -1.24 23.80
N LEU A 335 10.22 -2.34 23.32
CA LEU A 335 10.89 -3.23 22.37
C LEU A 335 11.13 -2.49 21.04
N ALA A 336 10.13 -1.76 20.54
CA ALA A 336 10.26 -0.95 19.33
C ALA A 336 11.28 0.19 19.48
N GLN A 337 11.31 0.86 20.64
CA GLN A 337 12.33 1.86 20.94
C GLN A 337 13.74 1.25 20.90
N SER A 338 13.94 0.11 21.56
CA SER A 338 15.24 -0.58 21.61
C SER A 338 15.67 -1.06 20.22
N ALA A 339 14.74 -1.65 19.46
CA ALA A 339 14.98 -2.11 18.09
C ALA A 339 15.37 -0.96 17.15
N CYS A 340 14.73 0.20 17.28
CA CYS A 340 15.05 1.38 16.46
C CYS A 340 16.35 2.06 16.87
N GLN A 341 16.67 2.15 18.16
CA GLN A 341 17.87 2.81 18.67
C GLN A 341 19.15 2.04 18.30
N GLU A 342 19.14 0.73 18.51
CA GLU A 342 20.30 -0.15 18.33
C GLU A 342 20.31 -0.85 16.95
N ASN A 343 19.30 -0.57 16.11
CA ASN A 343 19.14 -1.15 14.77
C ASN A 343 19.15 -2.70 14.76
N LEU A 344 18.44 -3.32 15.70
CA LEU A 344 18.51 -4.76 16.00
C LEU A 344 17.80 -5.65 14.99
N CYS A 345 16.77 -5.15 14.31
CA CYS A 345 15.99 -5.94 13.36
C CYS A 345 15.50 -5.06 12.20
N HIS A 346 14.99 -5.72 11.15
CA HIS A 346 14.23 -5.06 10.10
C HIS A 346 12.79 -4.84 10.52
N SER A 347 12.17 -5.89 11.05
CA SER A 347 10.81 -5.83 11.56
C SER A 347 10.59 -6.87 12.65
N PHE A 348 9.62 -6.61 13.51
CA PHE A 348 9.03 -7.62 14.38
C PHE A 348 7.52 -7.43 14.49
N GLN A 349 6.83 -8.53 14.69
CA GLN A 349 5.39 -8.60 14.85
C GLN A 349 5.04 -9.51 16.02
N SER A 350 4.27 -9.00 16.96
CA SER A 350 3.70 -9.80 18.04
C SER A 350 2.41 -10.47 17.57
N PHE A 351 2.24 -11.75 17.87
CA PHE A 351 1.08 -12.53 17.46
C PHE A 351 0.46 -13.28 18.63
N ASN A 352 -0.87 -13.43 18.56
CA ASN A 352 -1.66 -14.23 19.48
C ASN A 352 -2.65 -15.07 18.67
N THR A 353 -2.29 -16.32 18.40
CA THR A 353 -3.10 -17.27 17.64
C THR A 353 -3.86 -18.16 18.61
N CYS A 354 -5.18 -18.20 18.49
CA CYS A 354 -6.04 -19.01 19.35
C CYS A 354 -6.66 -20.16 18.57
N TYR A 355 -6.73 -21.33 19.19
CA TYR A 355 -7.45 -22.51 18.72
C TYR A 355 -8.53 -22.90 19.74
N THR A 356 -9.30 -23.93 19.45
CA THR A 356 -10.39 -24.38 20.35
C THR A 356 -9.93 -24.74 21.77
N ASP A 357 -8.82 -25.47 21.89
CA ASP A 357 -8.27 -25.99 23.16
C ASP A 357 -6.93 -25.36 23.59
N THR A 358 -6.16 -24.82 22.66
CA THR A 358 -4.79 -24.29 22.89
C THR A 358 -4.55 -23.03 22.06
N GLY A 359 -3.34 -22.46 22.10
CA GLY A 359 -2.97 -21.28 21.34
C GLY A 359 -1.46 -21.05 21.30
N LEU A 360 -1.02 -20.13 20.46
CA LEU A 360 0.37 -19.67 20.39
C LEU A 360 0.42 -18.16 20.63
N TRP A 361 1.24 -17.74 21.58
CA TRP A 361 1.50 -16.34 21.84
C TRP A 361 2.99 -16.09 21.71
N GLY A 362 3.37 -15.10 20.91
CA GLY A 362 4.77 -15.00 20.51
C GLY A 362 5.14 -13.75 19.73
N VAL A 363 6.39 -13.74 19.27
CA VAL A 363 6.95 -12.68 18.42
C VAL A 363 7.62 -13.33 17.22
N TYR A 364 7.29 -12.80 16.04
CA TYR A 364 7.98 -13.05 14.78
C TYR A 364 8.91 -11.87 14.50
N MET A 365 10.13 -12.14 14.05
CA MET A 365 11.14 -11.11 13.80
C MET A 365 12.01 -11.46 12.59
N VAL A 366 12.43 -10.41 11.89
CA VAL A 366 13.33 -10.48 10.74
C VAL A 366 14.59 -9.70 11.07
N CYS A 367 15.72 -10.39 11.18
CA CYS A 367 16.98 -9.82 11.68
C CYS A 367 18.14 -10.09 10.72
N GLU A 368 19.21 -9.31 10.85
CA GLU A 368 20.50 -9.67 10.25
C GLU A 368 21.17 -10.72 11.13
N GLY A 369 21.90 -11.68 10.55
CA GLY A 369 22.46 -12.82 11.30
C GLY A 369 23.27 -12.41 12.54
N ASN A 370 24.01 -11.31 12.48
CA ASN A 370 24.85 -10.85 13.60
C ASN A 370 24.05 -10.26 14.78
N THR A 371 22.80 -9.84 14.53
CA THR A 371 21.93 -9.14 15.50
C THR A 371 20.89 -10.04 16.16
N VAL A 372 20.82 -11.31 15.74
CA VAL A 372 19.80 -12.27 16.21
C VAL A 372 19.87 -12.49 17.72
N GLU A 373 21.07 -12.70 18.26
CA GLU A 373 21.26 -12.96 19.70
C GLU A 373 20.83 -11.77 20.55
N ASP A 374 21.23 -10.56 20.15
CA ASP A 374 20.81 -9.33 20.81
C ASP A 374 19.30 -9.18 20.76
N MET A 375 18.68 -9.34 19.58
CA MET A 375 17.23 -9.20 19.46
C MET A 375 16.47 -10.20 20.36
N ILE A 376 16.91 -11.47 20.40
CA ILE A 376 16.32 -12.48 21.30
C ILE A 376 16.44 -12.03 22.76
N HIS A 377 17.62 -11.51 23.16
CA HIS A 377 17.82 -10.99 24.51
C HIS A 377 16.85 -9.84 24.84
N PHE A 378 16.65 -8.89 23.93
CA PHE A 378 15.71 -7.78 24.12
C PHE A 378 14.24 -8.26 24.18
N VAL A 379 13.85 -9.25 23.37
CA VAL A 379 12.52 -9.87 23.43
C VAL A 379 12.29 -10.54 24.79
N GLN A 380 13.25 -11.35 25.26
CA GLN A 380 13.16 -11.99 26.58
C GLN A 380 13.08 -10.95 27.70
N ARG A 381 13.91 -9.91 27.63
CA ARG A 381 13.90 -8.84 28.63
C ARG A 381 12.54 -8.15 28.68
N GLU A 382 11.91 -7.93 27.52
CA GLU A 382 10.57 -7.37 27.44
C GLU A 382 9.52 -8.31 28.04
N TRP A 383 9.58 -9.60 27.72
CA TRP A 383 8.69 -10.62 28.29
C TRP A 383 8.80 -10.72 29.81
N MET A 384 10.01 -10.68 30.36
CA MET A 384 10.25 -10.65 31.81
C MET A 384 9.79 -9.34 32.44
N ARG A 385 9.90 -8.22 31.73
CA ARG A 385 9.34 -6.93 32.18
C ARG A 385 7.82 -7.02 32.29
N LEU A 386 7.15 -7.65 31.32
CA LEU A 386 5.69 -7.84 31.35
C LEU A 386 5.24 -8.65 32.58
N CYS A 387 6.05 -9.60 33.05
CA CYS A 387 5.76 -10.37 34.26
C CYS A 387 5.96 -9.56 35.55
N THR A 388 6.87 -8.57 35.57
CA THR A 388 7.36 -7.95 36.82
C THR A 388 6.95 -6.49 37.02
N SER A 389 7.04 -5.66 35.98
CA SER A 389 7.14 -4.18 36.12
C SER A 389 6.29 -3.41 35.10
N VAL A 390 5.13 -3.96 34.73
CA VAL A 390 4.12 -3.24 33.93
C VAL A 390 3.45 -2.15 34.76
N THR A 391 3.32 -0.96 34.17
CA THR A 391 2.66 0.19 34.79
C THR A 391 1.23 0.37 34.28
N GLU A 392 0.35 0.95 35.09
CA GLU A 392 -1.06 1.17 34.72
C GLU A 392 -1.21 2.06 33.47
N ASP A 393 -0.38 3.11 33.34
CA ASP A 393 -0.39 4.00 32.16
C ASP A 393 -0.08 3.24 30.85
N GLU A 394 0.82 2.26 30.89
CA GLU A 394 1.14 1.44 29.72
C GLU A 394 -0.04 0.56 29.33
N VAL A 395 -0.71 -0.02 30.33
CA VAL A 395 -1.89 -0.87 30.15
C VAL A 395 -3.06 -0.06 29.60
N GLU A 396 -3.35 1.11 30.15
CA GLU A 396 -4.43 1.97 29.68
C GLU A 396 -4.22 2.38 28.21
N ARG A 397 -2.98 2.70 27.84
CA ARG A 397 -2.62 2.97 26.45
C ARG A 397 -2.82 1.73 25.56
N ALA A 398 -2.41 0.54 26.01
CA ALA A 398 -2.58 -0.69 25.25
C ALA A 398 -4.07 -1.07 25.08
N LYS A 399 -4.90 -0.89 26.11
CA LYS A 399 -6.36 -1.04 26.02
C LYS A 399 -6.93 -0.12 24.95
N ASN A 400 -6.57 1.16 24.98
CA ASN A 400 -7.04 2.14 23.99
C ASN A 400 -6.59 1.78 22.56
N LEU A 401 -5.36 1.31 22.38
CA LEU A 401 -4.88 0.85 21.08
C LEU A 401 -5.64 -0.40 20.62
N LEU A 402 -5.87 -1.37 21.51
CA LEU A 402 -6.61 -2.59 21.21
C LEU A 402 -8.04 -2.29 20.79
N LYS A 403 -8.76 -1.46 21.56
CA LYS A 403 -10.11 -1.00 21.23
C LYS A 403 -10.16 -0.30 19.87
N THR A 404 -9.20 0.59 19.61
CA THR A 404 -9.12 1.32 18.34
C THR A 404 -8.89 0.36 17.18
N ASN A 405 -7.93 -0.58 17.31
CA ASN A 405 -7.64 -1.57 16.28
C ASN A 405 -8.84 -2.48 16.01
N MET A 406 -9.55 -2.93 17.05
CA MET A 406 -10.75 -3.76 16.90
C MET A 406 -11.87 -3.01 16.15
N LEU A 407 -12.11 -1.74 16.49
CA LEU A 407 -13.13 -0.95 15.80
C LEU A 407 -12.76 -0.63 14.36
N LEU A 408 -11.47 -0.35 14.08
CA LEU A 408 -10.98 -0.14 12.72
C LEU A 408 -11.05 -1.41 11.87
N GLN A 409 -10.87 -2.59 12.48
CA GLN A 409 -11.01 -3.87 11.81
C GLN A 409 -12.46 -4.17 11.42
N LEU A 410 -13.44 -3.66 12.17
CA LEU A 410 -14.87 -3.85 11.90
C LEU A 410 -15.41 -2.87 10.84
N ASP A 411 -14.56 -2.20 10.07
CA ASP A 411 -14.99 -1.30 9.00
C ASP A 411 -15.32 -2.07 7.71
N GLY A 412 -16.58 -2.00 7.29
CA GLY A 412 -17.10 -2.62 6.06
C GLY A 412 -17.86 -3.94 6.26
N SER A 413 -18.63 -4.32 5.25
CA SER A 413 -19.50 -5.51 5.33
C SER A 413 -18.73 -6.83 5.43
N THR A 414 -17.57 -6.96 4.77
CA THR A 414 -16.80 -8.22 4.77
C THR A 414 -16.17 -8.51 6.13
N PRO A 415 -15.43 -7.59 6.78
CA PRO A 415 -14.85 -7.86 8.10
C PRO A 415 -15.91 -8.11 9.18
N ILE A 416 -17.05 -7.42 9.10
CA ILE A 416 -18.19 -7.67 10.02
C ILE A 416 -18.74 -9.09 9.79
N CYS A 417 -18.97 -9.49 8.55
CA CYS A 417 -19.49 -10.82 8.22
C CYS A 417 -18.52 -11.93 8.69
N GLU A 418 -17.22 -11.72 8.50
CA GLU A 418 -16.17 -12.60 8.98
C GLU A 418 -16.12 -12.68 10.51
N ASP A 419 -16.20 -11.55 11.20
CA ASP A 419 -16.23 -11.51 12.65
C ASP A 419 -17.46 -12.26 13.20
N ILE A 420 -18.64 -12.06 12.61
CA ILE A 420 -19.86 -12.80 12.96
C ILE A 420 -19.63 -14.30 12.79
N GLY A 421 -19.22 -14.74 11.59
CA GLY A 421 -19.05 -16.16 11.28
C GLY A 421 -18.04 -16.84 12.21
N ARG A 422 -16.87 -16.23 12.38
CA ARG A 422 -15.80 -16.73 13.26
C ARG A 422 -16.23 -16.80 14.72
N GLN A 423 -16.83 -15.73 15.26
CA GLN A 423 -17.28 -15.73 16.66
C GLN A 423 -18.43 -16.72 16.89
N MET A 424 -19.34 -16.88 15.92
CA MET A 424 -20.40 -17.88 16.01
C MET A 424 -19.85 -19.30 16.02
N LEU A 425 -18.77 -19.59 15.30
CA LEU A 425 -18.11 -20.90 15.39
C LEU A 425 -17.37 -21.09 16.72
N CYS A 426 -16.58 -20.11 17.15
CA CYS A 426 -15.71 -20.23 18.33
C CYS A 426 -16.49 -20.15 19.66
N TYR A 427 -17.39 -19.17 19.79
CA TYR A 427 -18.07 -18.86 21.05
C TYR A 427 -19.54 -19.31 21.08
N ASN A 428 -20.06 -19.80 19.96
CA ASN A 428 -21.50 -20.03 19.75
C ASN A 428 -22.39 -18.79 19.94
N ARG A 429 -21.79 -17.60 20.00
CA ARG A 429 -22.46 -16.30 20.08
C ARG A 429 -21.52 -15.22 19.57
N ARG A 430 -22.07 -14.09 19.12
CA ARG A 430 -21.29 -12.87 18.92
C ARG A 430 -21.17 -12.11 20.24
N ILE A 431 -19.96 -11.74 20.62
CA ILE A 431 -19.69 -10.89 21.77
C ILE A 431 -20.03 -9.45 21.35
N PRO A 432 -21.02 -8.79 21.97
CA PRO A 432 -21.36 -7.43 21.62
C PRO A 432 -20.21 -6.49 22.01
N ILE A 433 -19.98 -5.46 21.21
CA ILE A 433 -18.89 -4.50 21.40
C ILE A 433 -18.89 -3.87 22.80
N PRO A 434 -20.03 -3.47 23.41
CA PRO A 434 -20.05 -3.00 24.80
C PRO A 434 -19.53 -4.02 25.82
N GLU A 435 -19.82 -5.31 25.64
CA GLU A 435 -19.32 -6.37 26.53
C GLU A 435 -17.81 -6.54 26.36
N LEU A 436 -17.34 -6.53 25.11
CA LEU A 436 -15.91 -6.62 24.81
C LEU A 436 -15.15 -5.42 25.39
N GLU A 437 -15.70 -4.21 25.27
CA GLU A 437 -15.13 -3.00 25.84
C GLU A 437 -15.03 -3.10 27.37
N ALA A 438 -16.10 -3.51 28.03
CA ALA A 438 -16.12 -3.70 29.48
C ALA A 438 -15.10 -4.76 29.95
N ARG A 439 -14.95 -5.86 29.19
CA ARG A 439 -13.94 -6.89 29.46
C ARG A 439 -12.52 -6.35 29.30
N ILE A 440 -12.27 -5.49 28.31
CA ILE A 440 -10.96 -4.85 28.11
C ILE A 440 -10.68 -3.85 29.25
N ASP A 441 -11.68 -3.07 29.64
CA ASP A 441 -11.53 -2.07 30.70
C ASP A 441 -11.28 -2.66 32.07
N ALA A 442 -11.81 -3.85 32.36
CA ALA A 442 -11.60 -4.57 33.60
C ALA A 442 -10.15 -5.08 33.82
N ILE A 443 -9.25 -4.94 32.84
CA ILE A 443 -7.89 -5.53 32.90
C ILE A 443 -6.90 -4.58 33.57
N ASP A 444 -6.43 -4.89 34.77
CA ASP A 444 -5.44 -4.04 35.44
C ASP A 444 -4.00 -4.51 35.21
N ALA A 445 -3.03 -3.67 35.58
CA ALA A 445 -1.61 -4.03 35.51
C ALA A 445 -1.25 -5.25 36.37
N HIS A 446 -2.02 -5.51 37.45
CA HIS A 446 -1.90 -6.75 38.23
C HIS A 446 -2.32 -7.97 37.41
N THR A 447 -3.49 -7.92 36.76
CA THR A 447 -4.02 -8.99 35.92
C THR A 447 -3.05 -9.38 34.80
N ILE A 448 -2.42 -8.38 34.16
CA ILE A 448 -1.41 -8.64 33.12
C ILE A 448 -0.17 -9.33 33.71
N ARG A 449 0.32 -8.88 34.86
CA ARG A 449 1.48 -9.52 35.52
C ARG A 449 1.20 -10.97 35.89
N ASP A 450 0.03 -11.26 36.44
CA ASP A 450 -0.37 -12.63 36.81
C ASP A 450 -0.44 -13.53 35.58
N ILE A 451 -1.06 -13.05 34.50
CA ILE A 451 -1.24 -13.83 33.26
C ILE A 451 0.08 -14.01 32.53
N CYS A 452 0.90 -12.98 32.41
CA CYS A 452 2.25 -13.10 31.88
C CYS A 452 3.08 -14.08 32.73
N THR A 453 2.96 -14.05 34.06
CA THR A 453 3.64 -15.03 34.92
C THR A 453 3.11 -16.45 34.68
N LYS A 454 1.81 -16.62 34.45
CA LYS A 454 1.20 -17.94 34.19
C LYS A 454 1.66 -18.56 32.86
N TYR A 455 1.71 -17.77 31.78
CA TYR A 455 1.94 -18.26 30.42
C TYR A 455 3.37 -18.05 29.90
N ILE A 456 4.14 -17.12 30.46
CA ILE A 456 5.47 -16.74 29.95
C ILE A 456 6.57 -17.17 30.94
N TYR A 457 6.37 -16.97 32.25
CA TYR A 457 7.41 -17.24 33.24
C TYR A 457 7.68 -18.74 33.40
N ASP A 458 8.95 -19.13 33.31
CA ASP A 458 9.43 -20.51 33.42
C ASP A 458 8.69 -21.51 32.50
N LYS A 459 8.29 -21.04 31.31
CA LYS A 459 7.72 -21.89 30.26
C LYS A 459 8.74 -22.15 29.17
N LEU A 460 8.73 -23.37 28.64
CA LEU A 460 9.59 -23.73 27.52
C LEU A 460 8.97 -23.17 26.23
N PRO A 461 9.65 -22.28 25.50
CA PRO A 461 9.14 -21.78 24.23
C PRO A 461 9.35 -22.79 23.09
N ALA A 462 8.51 -22.68 22.07
CA ALA A 462 8.71 -23.27 20.75
C ALA A 462 9.35 -22.23 19.83
N ILE A 463 10.34 -22.66 19.03
CA ILE A 463 11.16 -21.78 18.20
C ILE A 463 11.27 -22.34 16.79
N ALA A 464 10.99 -21.51 15.80
CA ALA A 464 11.24 -21.81 14.39
C ALA A 464 12.14 -20.74 13.79
N ALA A 465 13.22 -21.15 13.12
CA ALA A 465 14.16 -20.24 12.48
C ALA A 465 14.60 -20.74 11.10
N VAL A 466 14.66 -19.83 10.14
CA VAL A 466 15.30 -20.01 8.82
C VAL A 466 16.44 -19.00 8.72
N ASP A 467 17.70 -19.44 8.70
CA ASP A 467 18.87 -18.57 8.87
C ASP A 467 20.18 -19.10 8.24
N ARG A 468 21.21 -18.24 8.16
CA ARG A 468 22.56 -18.47 7.64
C ARG A 468 23.49 -19.16 8.66
N PRO A 469 24.60 -19.80 8.23
CA PRO A 469 25.74 -20.19 9.06
C PRO A 469 26.44 -19.03 9.75
N GLY A 470 26.73 -19.20 11.04
CA GLY A 470 27.49 -18.24 11.85
C GLY A 470 26.72 -17.73 13.07
N THR A 471 25.40 -17.88 13.09
CA THR A 471 24.56 -17.78 14.30
C THR A 471 24.71 -19.07 15.14
N GLU A 472 25.94 -19.34 15.61
CA GLU A 472 26.27 -20.51 16.44
C GLU A 472 25.84 -20.35 17.91
N ALA A 473 25.24 -19.22 18.30
CA ALA A 473 24.69 -19.06 19.63
C ALA A 473 23.54 -20.06 19.83
N ALA A 474 23.63 -20.85 20.89
CA ALA A 474 22.66 -21.87 21.25
C ALA A 474 21.35 -21.22 21.70
N ILE A 475 20.50 -20.87 20.73
CA ILE A 475 19.22 -20.19 20.93
C ILE A 475 18.40 -20.94 21.99
N PHE A 476 18.24 -22.26 21.87
CA PHE A 476 17.45 -23.02 22.83
C PHE A 476 18.11 -23.23 24.20
N SER A 477 19.43 -23.45 24.30
CA SER A 477 20.07 -23.64 25.62
C SER A 477 20.24 -22.33 26.40
N HIS A 478 20.43 -21.21 25.69
CA HIS A 478 20.46 -19.88 26.30
C HIS A 478 19.07 -19.42 26.71
N LEU A 479 18.03 -19.72 25.91
CA LEU A 479 16.64 -19.47 26.29
C LEU A 479 16.22 -20.37 27.47
N SER A 480 16.32 -21.69 27.34
CA SER A 480 15.88 -22.64 28.38
C SER A 480 16.63 -22.48 29.70
N GLY A 481 17.95 -22.23 29.70
CA GLY A 481 18.74 -22.04 30.92
C GLY A 481 18.49 -20.72 31.65
N VAL A 482 18.01 -19.68 30.95
CA VAL A 482 17.64 -18.39 31.55
C VAL A 482 16.21 -18.44 32.11
N PHE A 483 15.30 -19.17 31.47
CA PHE A 483 13.96 -19.44 32.02
C PHE A 483 14.06 -20.37 33.26
N THR A 484 14.91 -21.39 33.22
CA THR A 484 15.24 -22.26 34.37
C THR A 484 16.43 -21.75 35.19
N GLY A 485 16.31 -20.55 35.75
CA GLY A 485 17.00 -20.22 37.01
C GLY A 485 18.53 -20.08 37.04
N TYR A 486 19.24 -19.80 35.93
CA TYR A 486 20.71 -19.55 36.00
C TYR A 486 21.18 -18.08 36.06
N VAL A 487 20.29 -17.09 35.94
CA VAL A 487 20.70 -15.65 35.95
C VAL A 487 20.68 -15.00 37.34
N PHE A 488 20.07 -15.63 38.35
CA PHE A 488 19.98 -15.03 39.70
C PHE A 488 21.28 -15.08 40.54
N ARG A 489 22.38 -15.66 40.02
CA ARG A 489 23.64 -15.79 40.79
C ARG A 489 24.69 -14.71 40.51
N ALA A 490 24.55 -13.92 39.45
CA ALA A 490 25.55 -12.89 39.07
C ALA A 490 25.18 -11.45 39.50
N CYS A 491 23.90 -11.14 39.71
CA CYS A 491 23.47 -9.78 40.13
C CYS A 491 23.25 -9.60 41.65
N SER A 492 23.28 -10.66 42.46
CA SER A 492 23.00 -10.56 43.91
C SER A 492 24.20 -10.14 44.77
N LYS A 493 25.41 -9.97 44.19
CA LYS A 493 26.61 -9.59 44.96
C LYS A 493 26.93 -8.09 45.01
N SER A 494 26.22 -7.23 44.26
CA SER A 494 26.52 -5.78 44.23
C SER A 494 25.36 -4.88 44.69
N PHE A 495 24.18 -5.43 44.98
CA PHE A 495 22.99 -4.64 45.36
C PHE A 495 22.43 -4.97 46.76
N CYS A 496 23.08 -5.87 47.51
CA CYS A 496 22.60 -6.35 48.81
C CYS A 496 23.52 -5.93 49.98
N SER A 497 24.01 -4.69 49.98
CA SER A 497 24.75 -4.12 51.13
C SER A 497 24.33 -2.71 51.53
N SER A 498 23.16 -2.20 51.11
CA SER A 498 22.74 -0.83 51.41
C SER A 498 21.31 -0.68 51.92
N VAL A 499 20.63 -1.78 52.25
CA VAL A 499 19.26 -1.72 52.81
C VAL A 499 19.13 -2.66 54.01
N VAL A 500 19.95 -2.45 55.04
CA VAL A 500 19.65 -2.90 56.42
C VAL A 500 20.34 -1.92 57.37
N GLN A 501 19.64 -0.85 57.74
CA GLN A 501 19.83 -0.12 59.00
C GLN A 501 18.76 0.97 59.11
N GLY A 502 17.85 0.82 60.07
CA GLY A 502 16.96 1.90 60.48
C GLY A 502 15.52 1.51 60.84
N GLU A 503 15.30 0.48 61.64
CA GLU A 503 14.10 0.38 62.49
C GLU A 503 14.57 0.37 63.95
N GLU A 504 14.33 1.47 64.67
CA GLU A 504 13.97 1.44 66.10
C GLU A 504 13.56 2.83 66.63
N SER A 505 12.60 2.79 67.57
CA SER A 505 12.10 3.82 68.49
C SER A 505 11.09 4.87 67.97
N VAL A 506 9.81 4.50 68.11
CA VAL A 506 8.70 5.43 68.32
C VAL A 506 8.55 5.61 69.82
N ASP A 507 8.74 6.83 70.32
CA ASP A 507 8.14 7.27 71.58
C ASP A 507 8.02 8.81 71.62
N GLY A 508 6.82 9.27 71.97
CA GLY A 508 6.64 10.42 72.85
C GLY A 508 6.63 11.84 72.27
N ALA A 509 5.40 12.37 72.17
CA ALA A 509 5.01 13.78 72.38
C ALA A 509 5.19 14.80 71.25
N GLY A 510 4.07 15.40 70.84
CA GLY A 510 4.08 16.67 70.09
C GLY A 510 2.94 16.93 69.12
N LYS A 511 1.67 16.74 69.53
CA LYS A 511 0.52 17.34 68.84
C LYS A 511 0.51 18.86 69.05
N SER A 512 1.17 19.59 68.15
CA SER A 512 0.86 20.98 67.77
C SER A 512 1.97 21.51 66.86
N ASN A 513 1.64 21.89 65.62
CA ASN A 513 2.43 22.64 64.62
C ASN A 513 2.65 21.94 63.26
N LEU A 514 1.57 21.59 62.55
CA LEU A 514 1.63 21.13 61.15
C LEU A 514 0.68 21.90 60.20
N GLU A 515 0.36 23.16 60.52
CA GLU A 515 -0.41 24.06 59.64
C GLU A 515 0.30 25.41 59.44
N ALA A 516 1.59 25.42 59.12
CA ALA A 516 2.25 26.66 58.68
C ALA A 516 3.60 26.42 58.00
N GLN A 517 3.67 25.56 56.97
CA GLN A 517 4.81 25.55 56.04
C GLN A 517 4.43 24.81 54.75
N GLY A 518 3.77 25.54 53.85
CA GLY A 518 3.34 25.01 52.56
C GLY A 518 2.73 26.04 51.60
N GLN A 519 2.97 27.33 51.80
CA GLN A 519 2.60 28.35 50.82
C GLN A 519 3.86 28.87 50.14
N SER A 520 4.13 28.32 48.96
CA SER A 520 5.15 28.83 48.07
C SER A 520 4.81 30.26 47.66
N THR A 521 5.84 31.11 47.59
CA THR A 521 5.79 32.54 47.26
C THR A 521 5.06 32.88 45.96
N TYR A 522 4.84 31.90 45.08
CA TYR A 522 4.15 32.05 43.80
C TYR A 522 2.62 31.87 43.88
N SER A 523 2.08 31.28 44.94
CA SER A 523 0.62 31.04 45.08
C SER A 523 -0.19 32.33 45.03
N ARG A 524 0.35 33.41 45.59
CA ARG A 524 -0.31 34.72 45.63
C ARG A 524 -0.33 35.42 44.27
N GLN A 525 0.75 35.29 43.50
CA GLN A 525 0.86 35.82 42.15
C GLN A 525 -0.04 35.05 41.18
N ILE A 526 -0.14 33.72 41.33
CA ILE A 526 -1.03 32.89 40.52
C ILE A 526 -2.49 33.27 40.77
N LYS A 527 -2.90 33.45 42.03
CA LYS A 527 -4.27 33.92 42.34
C LYS A 527 -4.58 35.30 41.78
N GLN A 528 -3.64 36.24 41.84
CA GLN A 528 -3.80 37.56 41.22
C GLN A 528 -4.00 37.46 39.70
N VAL A 529 -3.21 36.62 39.02
CA VAL A 529 -3.34 36.41 37.58
C VAL A 529 -4.66 35.70 37.24
N GLU A 530 -5.12 34.76 38.06
CA GLU A 530 -6.42 34.10 37.87
C GLU A 530 -7.60 35.09 38.01
N ASP A 531 -7.53 35.98 38.99
CA ASP A 531 -8.55 37.03 39.19
C ASP A 531 -8.56 38.03 38.03
N ASP A 532 -7.39 38.43 37.52
CA ASP A 532 -7.24 39.32 36.37
C ASP A 532 -7.78 38.68 35.08
N ILE A 533 -7.53 37.38 34.87
CA ILE A 533 -8.07 36.61 33.73
C ILE A 533 -9.60 36.56 33.80
N GLN A 534 -10.19 36.36 34.99
CA GLN A 534 -11.64 36.36 35.14
C GLN A 534 -12.27 37.73 34.88
N GLN A 535 -11.61 38.81 35.30
CA GLN A 535 -12.08 40.17 35.00
C GLN A 535 -11.98 40.51 33.52
N LEU A 536 -10.91 40.08 32.85
CA LEU A 536 -10.76 40.24 31.40
C LEU A 536 -11.79 39.42 30.62
N LEU A 537 -12.09 38.20 31.06
CA LEU A 537 -13.14 37.36 30.47
C LEU A 537 -14.53 38.01 30.60
N LYS A 538 -14.84 38.63 31.74
CA LYS A 538 -16.09 39.40 31.91
C LYS A 538 -16.15 40.59 30.97
N LYS A 539 -15.05 41.37 30.85
CA LYS A 539 -14.97 42.49 29.89
C LYS A 539 -15.07 42.04 28.44
N ILE A 540 -14.44 40.91 28.08
CA ILE A 540 -14.55 40.34 26.72
C ILE A 540 -15.99 39.92 26.47
N ASN A 541 -16.67 39.29 27.43
CA ASN A 541 -18.07 38.88 27.30
C ASN A 541 -19.05 40.07 27.25
N GLU A 542 -18.72 41.19 27.88
CA GLU A 542 -19.48 42.45 27.78
C GLU A 542 -19.23 43.16 26.43
N LEU A 543 -18.01 43.04 25.88
CA LEU A 543 -17.64 43.59 24.56
C LEU A 543 -18.10 42.72 23.38
N THR A 544 -18.32 41.42 23.59
CA THR A 544 -18.89 40.49 22.59
C THR A 544 -20.42 40.50 22.58
N GLY A 545 -21.04 41.58 23.05
CA GLY A 545 -22.45 41.86 22.78
C GLY A 545 -22.68 42.21 21.32
N ILE A 546 -22.76 41.18 20.45
CA ILE A 546 -23.53 41.06 19.20
C ILE A 546 -23.35 39.61 18.70
N LYS A 547 -24.47 38.93 18.42
CA LYS A 547 -24.53 37.61 17.78
C LYS A 547 -24.10 37.68 16.30
N GLU A 548 -23.54 36.56 15.85
CA GLU A 548 -23.38 36.09 14.46
C GLU A 548 -22.40 36.86 13.56
N SER A 549 -21.29 36.22 13.19
CA SER A 549 -21.10 35.60 11.85
C SER A 549 -19.60 35.49 11.50
N ASP A 550 -18.95 34.37 11.83
CA ASP A 550 -17.60 34.05 11.32
C ASP A 550 -17.52 32.69 10.59
N THR A 551 -18.65 31.98 10.45
CA THR A 551 -18.69 30.71 9.69
C THR A 551 -19.68 30.71 8.52
N GLY A 552 -20.49 31.75 8.32
CA GLY A 552 -21.46 31.81 7.23
C GLY A 552 -22.53 30.71 7.25
N LEU A 553 -22.66 29.95 8.34
CA LEU A 553 -23.63 28.85 8.45
C LEU A 553 -24.78 29.24 9.37
N ALA A 554 -26.00 28.95 8.91
CA ALA A 554 -27.22 29.11 9.68
C ALA A 554 -27.25 28.15 10.89
N PRO A 555 -28.02 28.47 11.95
CA PRO A 555 -28.33 27.54 13.03
C PRO A 555 -28.84 26.19 12.52
N PRO A 556 -28.50 25.04 13.17
CA PRO A 556 -28.95 23.70 12.75
C PRO A 556 -30.47 23.53 12.63
N ALA A 557 -31.25 24.40 13.26
CA ALA A 557 -32.71 24.42 13.15
C ALA A 557 -33.23 24.96 11.81
N LEU A 558 -32.38 25.61 11.01
CA LEU A 558 -32.69 26.16 9.69
C LEU A 558 -32.08 25.33 8.55
N TRP A 559 -31.50 24.16 8.86
CA TRP A 559 -30.91 23.29 7.86
C TRP A 559 -32.00 22.44 7.20
N ASP A 560 -32.15 22.60 5.89
CA ASP A 560 -33.00 21.73 5.09
C ASP A 560 -32.18 20.52 4.62
N LEU A 561 -32.05 19.53 5.52
CA LEU A 561 -31.34 18.29 5.27
C LEU A 561 -31.91 17.49 4.09
N ALA A 562 -33.18 17.71 3.72
CA ALA A 562 -33.82 17.04 2.59
C ALA A 562 -33.38 17.67 1.26
N ALA A 563 -33.34 19.00 1.20
CA ALA A 563 -32.78 19.72 0.06
C ALA A 563 -31.29 19.40 -0.12
N ASP A 564 -30.48 19.47 0.95
CA ASP A 564 -29.05 19.16 0.87
C ASP A 564 -28.77 17.73 0.42
N LYS A 565 -29.60 16.76 0.84
CA LYS A 565 -29.49 15.36 0.43
C LYS A 565 -29.87 15.15 -1.04
N GLN A 566 -30.79 15.94 -1.57
CA GLN A 566 -31.07 15.98 -3.02
C GLN A 566 -29.91 16.62 -3.79
N THR A 567 -29.33 17.71 -3.29
CA THR A 567 -28.17 18.38 -3.92
C THR A 567 -26.93 17.48 -3.95
N LEU A 568 -26.66 16.75 -2.86
CA LEU A 568 -25.59 15.74 -2.77
C LEU A 568 -25.82 14.53 -3.69
N GLN A 569 -27.07 14.23 -4.06
CA GLN A 569 -27.39 13.18 -5.03
C GLN A 569 -27.29 13.67 -6.47
N SER A 570 -27.46 14.96 -6.73
CA SER A 570 -27.38 15.55 -8.07
C SER A 570 -25.97 16.02 -8.47
N GLU A 571 -25.16 16.48 -7.51
CA GLU A 571 -23.83 17.05 -7.80
C GLU A 571 -22.70 16.06 -7.53
N GLN A 572 -21.81 15.89 -8.52
CA GLN A 572 -20.57 15.13 -8.32
C GLN A 572 -19.58 15.93 -7.46
N PRO A 573 -18.80 15.29 -6.57
CA PRO A 573 -17.82 15.99 -5.76
C PRO A 573 -16.74 16.64 -6.64
N LEU A 574 -16.60 17.96 -6.54
CA LEU A 574 -15.58 18.73 -7.24
C LEU A 574 -14.25 18.70 -6.45
N GLN A 575 -13.15 18.47 -7.16
CA GLN A 575 -11.81 18.53 -6.59
C GLN A 575 -11.29 19.97 -6.59
N VAL A 576 -10.68 20.40 -5.49
CA VAL A 576 -10.15 21.77 -5.36
C VAL A 576 -8.80 21.88 -6.08
N ALA A 577 -8.76 22.69 -7.14
CA ALA A 577 -7.56 23.06 -7.88
C ALA A 577 -7.22 24.54 -7.69
N ARG A 578 -6.03 24.95 -8.12
CA ARG A 578 -5.63 26.36 -8.16
C ARG A 578 -5.38 26.80 -9.60
N CYS A 579 -6.09 27.81 -10.09
CA CYS A 579 -5.80 28.39 -11.40
C CYS A 579 -4.41 29.06 -11.35
N THR A 580 -3.53 28.72 -12.28
CA THR A 580 -2.14 29.20 -12.34
C THR A 580 -1.89 30.16 -13.49
N LYS A 581 -2.54 29.96 -14.63
CA LYS A 581 -2.36 30.80 -15.81
C LYS A 581 -3.58 30.69 -16.74
N ILE A 582 -3.97 31.80 -17.36
CA ILE A 582 -5.01 31.83 -18.39
C ILE A 582 -4.34 31.94 -19.76
N ILE A 583 -4.67 31.07 -20.70
CA ILE A 583 -4.16 31.09 -22.08
C ILE A 583 -5.24 31.71 -22.97
N ASN A 584 -4.84 32.70 -23.78
CA ASN A 584 -5.68 33.46 -24.70
C ASN A 584 -6.89 34.15 -24.05
N ALA A 585 -6.64 35.12 -23.16
CA ALA A 585 -7.67 35.92 -22.52
C ALA A 585 -8.56 36.73 -23.50
N ASP A 586 -8.09 36.95 -24.74
CA ASP A 586 -8.73 37.83 -25.74
C ASP A 586 -9.40 37.08 -26.92
N SER A 587 -9.50 35.74 -26.89
CA SER A 587 -10.18 34.94 -27.94
C SER A 587 -11.46 34.28 -27.42
N GLU A 588 -12.37 33.90 -28.33
CA GLU A 588 -13.71 33.35 -28.01
C GLU A 588 -13.69 32.09 -27.11
N ASP A 589 -12.57 31.36 -27.01
CA ASP A 589 -12.39 30.19 -26.12
C ASP A 589 -11.16 30.34 -25.19
N PRO A 590 -11.28 30.94 -23.99
CA PRO A 590 -10.19 31.04 -23.03
C PRO A 590 -9.93 29.69 -22.34
N LYS A 591 -8.66 29.27 -22.31
CA LYS A 591 -8.24 28.00 -21.66
C LYS A 591 -7.52 28.26 -20.35
N TYR A 592 -7.83 27.48 -19.32
CA TYR A 592 -7.33 27.70 -17.95
C TYR A 592 -6.34 26.61 -17.56
N ILE A 593 -5.15 27.00 -17.10
CA ILE A 593 -4.19 26.06 -16.50
C ILE A 593 -4.43 25.97 -15.01
N ILE A 594 -4.94 24.84 -14.53
CA ILE A 594 -5.14 24.56 -13.10
C ILE A 594 -4.06 23.65 -12.55
N ASN A 595 -3.76 23.77 -11.26
CA ASN A 595 -2.83 22.91 -10.53
C ASN A 595 -3.56 22.24 -9.38
N VAL A 596 -3.66 20.91 -9.42
CA VAL A 596 -4.20 20.10 -8.32
C VAL A 596 -3.02 19.58 -7.51
N LYS A 597 -3.03 19.82 -6.19
CA LYS A 597 -2.00 19.28 -5.30
C LYS A 597 -2.00 17.75 -5.42
N GLN A 598 -0.82 17.16 -5.64
CA GLN A 598 -0.50 15.73 -5.75
C GLN A 598 -0.56 15.09 -7.16
N PHE A 599 -1.01 15.78 -8.22
CA PHE A 599 -1.12 15.18 -9.56
C PHE A 599 -0.27 15.91 -10.61
N ALA A 600 -0.77 16.98 -11.23
CA ALA A 600 -0.05 17.73 -12.28
C ALA A 600 -0.68 19.13 -12.52
N LYS A 601 -0.18 19.82 -13.57
CA LYS A 601 -0.86 20.98 -14.16
C LYS A 601 -1.80 20.49 -15.27
N PHE A 602 -3.04 20.94 -15.27
CA PHE A 602 -4.07 20.57 -16.23
C PHE A 602 -4.50 21.79 -17.05
N VAL A 603 -4.87 21.58 -18.30
CA VAL A 603 -5.53 22.59 -19.13
C VAL A 603 -7.02 22.23 -19.16
N VAL A 604 -7.87 23.12 -18.70
CA VAL A 604 -9.32 22.91 -18.62
C VAL A 604 -10.06 24.02 -19.35
N ASP A 605 -11.18 23.64 -19.97
CA ASP A 605 -12.14 24.58 -20.55
C ASP A 605 -13.12 25.04 -19.46
N LEU A 606 -13.79 26.16 -19.72
CA LEU A 606 -14.78 26.74 -18.80
C LEU A 606 -16.09 25.92 -18.85
N SER A 607 -16.70 25.64 -17.70
CA SER A 607 -18.04 25.07 -17.65
C SER A 607 -19.12 26.13 -17.91
N ASP A 608 -20.25 25.73 -18.49
CA ASP A 608 -21.43 26.58 -18.75
C ASP A 608 -21.97 27.35 -17.53
N GLN A 609 -21.59 26.94 -16.32
CA GLN A 609 -22.04 27.53 -15.05
C GLN A 609 -21.17 28.68 -14.53
N VAL A 610 -20.01 28.95 -15.15
CA VAL A 610 -19.07 29.98 -14.68
C VAL A 610 -18.81 30.96 -15.82
N ALA A 611 -18.74 32.26 -15.55
CA ALA A 611 -18.39 33.25 -16.58
C ALA A 611 -16.86 33.45 -16.66
N PRO A 612 -16.30 33.77 -17.84
CA PRO A 612 -14.87 34.02 -18.00
C PRO A 612 -14.34 35.17 -17.12
N THR A 613 -15.20 36.10 -16.70
CA THR A 613 -14.85 37.23 -15.83
C THR A 613 -14.65 36.85 -14.36
N ASP A 614 -15.08 35.65 -13.94
CA ASP A 614 -15.09 35.26 -12.53
C ASP A 614 -13.82 34.53 -12.08
N ILE A 615 -12.91 34.21 -13.02
CA ILE A 615 -11.69 33.44 -12.74
C ILE A 615 -10.46 34.32 -12.93
N GLU A 616 -9.72 34.54 -11.84
CA GLU A 616 -8.42 35.21 -11.85
C GLU A 616 -7.25 34.23 -11.59
N GLU A 617 -6.06 34.59 -12.06
CA GLU A 617 -4.84 33.82 -11.80
C GLU A 617 -4.58 33.74 -10.29
N GLY A 618 -4.44 32.51 -9.77
CA GLY A 618 -4.17 32.23 -8.36
C GLY A 618 -5.39 31.84 -7.51
N MET A 619 -6.60 31.95 -8.06
CA MET A 619 -7.87 31.54 -7.41
C MET A 619 -7.96 30.02 -7.21
N ARG A 620 -8.71 29.59 -6.19
CA ARG A 620 -9.09 28.19 -6.01
C ARG A 620 -10.37 27.91 -6.79
N VAL A 621 -10.34 26.90 -7.65
CA VAL A 621 -11.46 26.51 -8.51
C VAL A 621 -11.82 25.05 -8.24
N GLY A 622 -13.11 24.72 -8.30
CA GLY A 622 -13.59 23.34 -8.23
C GLY A 622 -13.58 22.73 -9.63
N CYS A 623 -12.97 21.56 -9.79
CA CYS A 623 -12.90 20.85 -11.07
C CYS A 623 -13.54 19.47 -10.93
N ALA A 624 -14.31 19.05 -11.93
CA ALA A 624 -14.88 17.72 -11.97
C ALA A 624 -13.79 16.66 -12.14
N LEU A 625 -14.03 15.44 -11.65
CA LEU A 625 -13.10 14.30 -11.70
C LEU A 625 -12.71 13.86 -13.14
N ASN A 626 -13.35 14.41 -14.17
CA ASN A 626 -13.12 14.08 -15.58
C ASN A 626 -12.03 14.93 -16.26
N CYS A 627 -11.26 15.74 -15.53
CA CYS A 627 -10.18 16.52 -16.11
C CYS A 627 -8.92 15.64 -16.31
N PHE A 628 -8.78 15.04 -17.51
CA PHE A 628 -7.70 14.11 -17.82
C PHE A 628 -6.34 14.78 -18.05
N VAL A 629 -5.30 13.98 -17.77
CA VAL A 629 -3.88 14.31 -17.80
C VAL A 629 -3.37 14.24 -19.24
N ILE A 630 -3.11 15.38 -19.90
CA ILE A 630 -2.28 15.43 -21.10
C ILE A 630 -1.40 16.68 -21.08
N GLN A 631 -0.08 16.50 -21.00
CA GLN A 631 0.88 17.59 -21.19
C GLN A 631 0.93 17.96 -22.67
N VAL A 632 0.14 18.95 -23.06
CA VAL A 632 0.22 19.55 -24.38
C VAL A 632 1.34 20.60 -24.36
N GLU A 633 2.50 20.26 -24.94
CA GLU A 633 3.55 21.23 -25.24
C GLU A 633 3.29 21.78 -26.65
N GLU A 634 2.78 23.01 -26.75
CA GLU A 634 2.52 23.61 -28.07
C GLU A 634 3.80 23.83 -28.88
N LYS A 635 4.94 24.06 -28.22
CA LYS A 635 6.29 24.13 -28.86
C LYS A 635 7.39 23.71 -27.87
N PRO A 636 8.19 22.66 -28.15
CA PRO A 636 9.37 22.33 -27.35
C PRO A 636 10.56 23.24 -27.69
N ASP A 637 11.32 23.67 -26.67
CA ASP A 637 12.45 24.61 -26.82
C ASP A 637 13.73 24.01 -27.45
N VAL A 638 13.77 22.69 -27.67
CA VAL A 638 14.99 21.97 -28.08
C VAL A 638 15.21 22.10 -29.59
N THR A 639 16.46 22.38 -30.00
CA THR A 639 16.82 22.54 -31.42
C THR A 639 17.75 21.42 -31.90
N TYR A 640 17.87 21.24 -33.22
CA TYR A 640 18.82 20.28 -33.80
C TYR A 640 20.28 20.54 -33.42
N SER A 641 20.64 21.79 -33.07
CA SER A 641 21.97 22.14 -32.56
C SER A 641 22.31 21.49 -31.22
N ASP A 642 21.29 21.06 -30.47
CA ASP A 642 21.43 20.45 -29.15
C ASP A 642 21.56 18.92 -29.22
N VAL A 643 21.38 18.33 -30.42
CA VAL A 643 21.51 16.88 -30.66
C VAL A 643 22.86 16.58 -31.31
N GLY A 644 23.69 15.76 -30.66
CA GLY A 644 25.01 15.36 -31.17
C GLY A 644 25.08 13.89 -31.58
N GLY A 645 25.81 13.60 -32.65
CA GLY A 645 26.19 12.23 -33.05
C GLY A 645 25.22 11.46 -33.95
N CYS A 646 23.94 11.87 -34.07
CA CYS A 646 22.92 11.11 -34.80
C CYS A 646 22.52 11.72 -36.15
N LYS A 647 23.50 12.05 -37.02
CA LYS A 647 23.21 12.78 -38.28
C LYS A 647 22.33 11.97 -39.25
N GLU A 648 22.65 10.70 -39.44
CA GLU A 648 21.92 9.81 -40.35
C GLU A 648 20.49 9.53 -39.83
N GLN A 649 20.33 9.33 -38.53
CA GLN A 649 19.02 9.12 -37.90
C GLN A 649 18.15 10.38 -37.97
N ILE A 650 18.75 11.56 -37.81
CA ILE A 650 18.06 12.84 -37.97
C ILE A 650 17.57 12.99 -39.42
N GLU A 651 18.41 12.70 -40.42
CA GLU A 651 18.01 12.79 -41.82
C GLU A 651 16.83 11.87 -42.16
N LYS A 652 16.86 10.61 -41.69
CA LYS A 652 15.73 9.67 -41.80
C LYS A 652 14.47 10.19 -41.11
N LEU A 653 14.58 10.80 -39.93
CA LEU A 653 13.45 11.43 -39.24
C LEU A 653 12.89 12.63 -40.01
N ARG A 654 13.75 13.43 -40.65
CA ARG A 654 13.33 14.58 -41.47
C ARG A 654 12.54 14.14 -42.69
N GLU A 655 13.00 13.11 -43.40
CA GLU A 655 12.29 12.58 -44.55
C GLU A 655 10.87 12.10 -44.20
N VAL A 656 10.70 11.56 -42.99
CA VAL A 656 9.44 10.96 -42.55
C VAL A 656 8.48 11.98 -41.94
N VAL A 657 8.99 12.99 -41.22
CA VAL A 657 8.14 13.95 -40.49
C VAL A 657 8.14 15.33 -41.15
N GLU A 658 9.30 15.88 -41.53
CA GLU A 658 9.37 17.23 -42.11
C GLU A 658 8.84 17.27 -43.54
N THR A 659 9.28 16.34 -44.41
CA THR A 659 8.92 16.37 -45.84
C THR A 659 7.40 16.23 -46.07
N PRO A 660 6.67 15.34 -45.37
CA PRO A 660 5.22 15.22 -45.56
C PRO A 660 4.42 16.40 -45.00
N LEU A 661 4.90 17.04 -43.92
CA LEU A 661 4.21 18.17 -43.29
C LEU A 661 4.46 19.48 -44.03
N LEU A 662 5.67 19.70 -44.55
CA LEU A 662 6.05 20.93 -45.26
C LEU A 662 5.69 20.91 -46.75
N HIS A 663 5.77 19.74 -47.40
CA HIS A 663 5.60 19.61 -48.86
C HIS A 663 4.70 18.43 -49.25
N PRO A 664 3.41 18.43 -48.85
CA PRO A 664 2.47 17.35 -49.16
C PRO A 664 2.26 17.16 -50.68
N GLU A 665 2.37 18.24 -51.46
CA GLU A 665 2.25 18.26 -52.92
C GLU A 665 3.27 17.38 -53.66
N ARG A 666 4.47 17.16 -53.09
CA ARG A 666 5.47 16.27 -53.67
C ARG A 666 5.03 14.80 -53.64
N PHE A 667 4.30 14.40 -52.61
CA PHE A 667 3.78 13.03 -52.46
C PHE A 667 2.57 12.80 -53.36
N VAL A 668 1.71 13.81 -53.52
CA VAL A 668 0.55 13.77 -54.42
C VAL A 668 0.99 13.62 -55.88
N ASN A 669 2.01 14.37 -56.31
CA ASN A 669 2.52 14.31 -57.68
C ASN A 669 3.24 12.99 -58.00
N LEU A 670 3.88 12.36 -57.00
CA LEU A 670 4.53 11.06 -57.17
C LEU A 670 3.57 9.86 -56.99
N GLY A 671 2.38 10.07 -56.44
CA GLY A 671 1.42 8.99 -56.15
C GLY A 671 1.88 8.04 -55.03
N ILE A 672 2.73 8.50 -54.12
CA ILE A 672 3.26 7.69 -53.01
C ILE A 672 2.56 8.08 -51.71
N GLU A 673 2.17 7.09 -50.90
CA GLU A 673 1.61 7.31 -49.58
C GLU A 673 2.71 7.68 -48.57
N PRO A 674 2.55 8.75 -47.78
CA PRO A 674 3.53 9.09 -46.76
C PRO A 674 3.44 8.10 -45.59
N PRO A 675 4.58 7.74 -44.96
CA PRO A 675 4.59 6.82 -43.82
C PRO A 675 3.77 7.37 -42.64
N LYS A 676 3.09 6.47 -41.92
CA LYS A 676 2.18 6.83 -40.80
C LYS A 676 2.89 6.93 -39.45
N GLY A 677 3.82 6.02 -39.18
CA GLY A 677 4.50 5.92 -37.88
C GLY A 677 5.98 5.59 -37.97
N VAL A 678 6.73 6.03 -36.94
CA VAL A 678 8.16 5.73 -36.78
C VAL A 678 8.43 5.09 -35.43
N LEU A 679 9.18 4.00 -35.43
CA LEU A 679 9.71 3.37 -34.22
C LEU A 679 11.18 3.73 -34.04
N LEU A 680 11.50 4.37 -32.92
CA LEU A 680 12.85 4.64 -32.45
C LEU A 680 13.26 3.57 -31.45
N PHE A 681 14.33 2.83 -31.72
CA PHE A 681 14.82 1.79 -30.80
C PHE A 681 16.32 1.87 -30.55
N GLY A 682 16.80 1.25 -29.48
CA GLY A 682 18.22 1.16 -29.10
C GLY A 682 18.45 1.38 -27.60
N PRO A 683 19.70 1.36 -27.10
CA PRO A 683 19.99 1.48 -25.67
C PRO A 683 19.50 2.81 -25.07
N PRO A 684 19.18 2.84 -23.76
CA PRO A 684 18.77 4.04 -23.06
C PRO A 684 19.89 5.09 -23.05
N GLY A 685 19.52 6.37 -22.98
CA GLY A 685 20.51 7.47 -22.92
C GLY A 685 21.16 7.85 -24.26
N THR A 686 20.65 7.33 -25.38
CA THR A 686 21.06 7.69 -26.76
C THR A 686 20.33 8.91 -27.35
N GLY A 687 19.41 9.52 -26.59
CA GLY A 687 18.77 10.79 -26.99
C GLY A 687 17.50 10.68 -27.84
N LYS A 688 16.81 9.53 -27.86
CA LYS A 688 15.56 9.30 -28.64
C LYS A 688 14.50 10.39 -28.39
N THR A 689 14.21 10.67 -27.11
CA THR A 689 13.25 11.71 -26.69
C THR A 689 13.70 13.12 -27.08
N LEU A 690 15.02 13.39 -27.07
CA LEU A 690 15.57 14.70 -27.48
C LEU A 690 15.44 14.91 -28.99
N CYS A 691 15.65 13.86 -29.80
CA CYS A 691 15.45 13.91 -31.25
C CYS A 691 13.98 14.19 -31.61
N ALA A 692 13.03 13.54 -30.95
CA ALA A 692 11.60 13.76 -31.19
C ALA A 692 11.18 15.20 -30.89
N ARG A 693 11.68 15.77 -29.78
CA ARG A 693 11.46 17.19 -29.42
C ARG A 693 12.07 18.16 -30.44
N ALA A 694 13.28 17.89 -30.92
CA ALA A 694 13.93 18.73 -31.91
C ALA A 694 13.19 18.75 -33.27
N VAL A 695 12.60 17.62 -33.66
CA VAL A 695 11.76 17.52 -34.88
C VAL A 695 10.48 18.33 -34.73
N ALA A 696 9.80 18.21 -33.59
CA ALA A 696 8.55 18.94 -33.32
C ALA A 696 8.73 20.47 -33.35
N ASN A 697 9.84 20.98 -32.82
CA ASN A 697 10.15 22.40 -32.83
C ASN A 697 10.29 22.96 -34.26
N ARG A 698 10.87 22.17 -35.18
CA ARG A 698 11.10 22.63 -36.55
C ARG A 698 9.86 22.54 -37.45
N THR A 699 8.93 21.65 -37.15
CA THR A 699 7.69 21.50 -37.91
C THR A 699 6.56 22.39 -37.42
N ASP A 700 6.77 23.18 -36.36
CA ASP A 700 5.73 24.00 -35.68
C ASP A 700 4.45 23.19 -35.36
N ALA A 701 4.59 21.87 -35.25
CA ALA A 701 3.48 20.95 -34.99
C ALA A 701 3.25 20.84 -33.47
N CYS A 702 1.98 20.67 -33.08
CA CYS A 702 1.66 20.43 -31.68
C CYS A 702 2.33 19.13 -31.21
N PHE A 703 3.11 19.19 -30.13
CA PHE A 703 3.79 18.03 -29.57
C PHE A 703 3.00 17.47 -28.39
N ILE A 704 2.53 16.23 -28.52
CA ILE A 704 1.87 15.51 -27.43
C ILE A 704 2.80 14.39 -26.98
N ARG A 705 3.32 14.50 -25.76
CA ARG A 705 4.15 13.46 -25.15
C ARG A 705 3.29 12.62 -24.22
N VAL A 706 3.35 11.31 -24.40
CA VAL A 706 2.73 10.31 -23.54
C VAL A 706 3.81 9.32 -23.09
N ILE A 707 3.85 9.02 -21.79
CA ILE A 707 4.75 8.00 -21.26
C ILE A 707 3.96 6.68 -21.16
N GLY A 708 4.52 5.57 -21.64
CA GLY A 708 3.83 4.27 -21.68
C GLY A 708 3.33 3.80 -20.31
N SER A 709 4.07 4.10 -19.25
CA SER A 709 3.66 3.81 -17.86
C SER A 709 2.45 4.63 -17.38
N GLU A 710 2.14 5.78 -17.97
CA GLU A 710 0.95 6.58 -17.62
C GLU A 710 -0.35 5.94 -18.15
N LEU A 711 -0.24 5.08 -19.17
CA LEU A 711 -1.36 4.36 -19.78
C LEU A 711 -1.77 3.11 -18.98
N VAL A 712 -0.97 2.71 -17.99
CA VAL A 712 -1.27 1.61 -17.06
C VAL A 712 -1.89 2.20 -15.81
N GLN A 713 -3.22 2.19 -15.73
CA GLN A 713 -3.95 2.62 -14.55
C GLN A 713 -4.40 1.40 -13.74
N LYS A 714 -4.83 1.62 -12.49
CA LYS A 714 -5.40 0.56 -11.64
C LYS A 714 -6.83 0.19 -12.06
N TYR A 715 -7.48 1.05 -12.86
CA TYR A 715 -8.88 0.93 -13.23
C TYR A 715 -9.04 0.36 -14.64
N VAL A 716 -9.65 -0.82 -14.70
CA VAL A 716 -9.87 -1.57 -15.94
C VAL A 716 -10.56 -0.72 -17.00
N GLY A 717 -9.90 -0.55 -18.15
CA GLY A 717 -10.45 0.15 -19.33
C GLY A 717 -10.21 1.66 -19.35
N GLU A 718 -9.60 2.22 -18.31
CA GLU A 718 -9.23 3.65 -18.29
C GLU A 718 -8.13 3.96 -19.31
N GLY A 719 -7.10 3.09 -19.41
CA GLY A 719 -6.04 3.23 -20.41
C GLY A 719 -6.56 3.23 -21.85
N ALA A 720 -7.52 2.35 -22.18
CA ALA A 720 -8.14 2.31 -23.50
C ALA A 720 -8.98 3.57 -23.80
N ARG A 721 -9.70 4.12 -22.82
CA ARG A 721 -10.43 5.39 -22.98
C ARG A 721 -9.46 6.55 -23.25
N MET A 722 -8.37 6.63 -22.49
CA MET A 722 -7.36 7.68 -22.65
C MET A 722 -6.75 7.68 -24.07
N VAL A 723 -6.48 6.49 -24.63
CA VAL A 723 -5.97 6.37 -26.00
C VAL A 723 -6.96 6.95 -27.01
N ARG A 724 -8.27 6.68 -26.88
CA ARG A 724 -9.28 7.26 -27.79
C ARG A 724 -9.32 8.78 -27.71
N GLU A 725 -9.38 9.32 -26.50
CA GLU A 725 -9.44 10.77 -26.27
C GLU A 725 -8.18 11.48 -26.78
N LEU A 726 -7.01 10.88 -26.59
CA LEU A 726 -5.73 11.39 -27.12
C LEU A 726 -5.78 11.57 -28.64
N PHE A 727 -6.31 10.57 -29.35
CA PHE A 727 -6.41 10.60 -30.79
C PHE A 727 -7.54 11.51 -31.28
N GLU A 728 -8.64 11.64 -30.55
CA GLU A 728 -9.70 12.60 -30.83
C GLU A 728 -9.20 14.05 -30.69
N MET A 729 -8.47 14.34 -29.61
CA MET A 729 -7.78 15.62 -29.44
C MET A 729 -6.77 15.90 -30.56
N ALA A 730 -6.01 14.89 -30.99
CA ALA A 730 -5.07 15.05 -32.10
C ALA A 730 -5.77 15.38 -33.43
N ARG A 731 -6.99 14.87 -33.66
CA ARG A 731 -7.81 15.17 -34.85
C ARG A 731 -8.31 16.61 -34.90
N THR A 732 -8.54 17.24 -33.75
CA THR A 732 -8.97 18.65 -33.71
C THR A 732 -7.87 19.62 -34.19
N LYS A 733 -6.61 19.18 -34.21
CA LYS A 733 -5.46 20.04 -34.53
C LYS A 733 -5.03 19.92 -35.99
N LYS A 734 -4.62 21.05 -36.58
CA LYS A 734 -4.17 21.11 -37.99
C LYS A 734 -2.92 20.28 -38.28
N ALA A 735 -1.97 20.21 -37.36
CA ALA A 735 -0.76 19.39 -37.45
C ALA A 735 -0.34 18.94 -36.04
N CYS A 736 -0.20 17.63 -35.84
CA CYS A 736 0.06 17.05 -34.52
C CYS A 736 1.10 15.93 -34.60
N LEU A 737 2.06 15.96 -33.69
CA LEU A 737 3.06 14.90 -33.49
C LEU A 737 2.81 14.25 -32.13
N ILE A 738 2.38 12.99 -32.15
CA ILE A 738 2.19 12.19 -30.93
C ILE A 738 3.47 11.38 -30.69
N PHE A 739 4.07 11.55 -29.52
CA PHE A 739 5.27 10.83 -29.11
C PHE A 739 4.98 9.95 -27.90
N PHE A 740 5.03 8.63 -28.12
CA PHE A 740 4.96 7.62 -27.07
C PHE A 740 6.38 7.24 -26.62
N ASP A 741 6.71 7.55 -25.37
CA ASP A 741 7.96 7.14 -24.71
C ASP A 741 7.74 5.84 -23.92
N GLU A 742 8.75 4.98 -23.79
CA GLU A 742 8.66 3.72 -23.02
C GLU A 742 7.46 2.83 -23.41
N ILE A 743 7.24 2.66 -24.72
CA ILE A 743 6.13 1.84 -25.22
C ILE A 743 6.25 0.36 -24.80
N ASP A 744 7.43 -0.10 -24.36
CA ASP A 744 7.66 -1.41 -23.79
C ASP A 744 6.89 -1.68 -22.49
N ALA A 745 6.48 -0.64 -21.76
CA ALA A 745 5.63 -0.79 -20.57
C ALA A 745 4.23 -1.37 -20.89
N ILE A 746 3.71 -1.10 -22.09
CA ILE A 746 2.39 -1.59 -22.54
C ILE A 746 2.46 -2.50 -23.78
N GLY A 747 3.63 -2.55 -24.41
CA GLY A 747 3.89 -3.21 -25.69
C GLY A 747 4.36 -4.67 -25.57
N GLY A 748 4.42 -5.22 -24.36
CA GLY A 748 4.93 -6.55 -24.04
C GLY A 748 4.30 -7.68 -24.86
N ALA A 749 5.12 -8.46 -25.57
CA ALA A 749 4.70 -9.67 -26.25
C ALA A 749 4.36 -10.77 -25.22
N ARG A 750 3.19 -11.39 -25.43
CA ARG A 750 2.63 -12.51 -24.65
C ARG A 750 3.69 -13.44 -24.04
N PHE A 751 3.73 -13.48 -22.71
CA PHE A 751 3.98 -14.74 -21.99
C PHE A 751 2.67 -15.12 -21.31
N ASP A 752 2.31 -16.39 -21.44
CA ASP A 752 1.05 -16.99 -20.99
C ASP A 752 1.04 -17.11 -19.46
N ASP A 753 1.05 -15.99 -18.75
CA ASP A 753 0.89 -15.92 -17.29
C ASP A 753 -0.57 -15.62 -16.97
N GLY A 754 -1.27 -16.63 -16.46
CA GLY A 754 -2.69 -16.63 -16.10
C GLY A 754 -3.04 -15.80 -14.86
N ALA A 755 -2.44 -14.61 -14.70
CA ALA A 755 -2.81 -13.64 -13.68
C ALA A 755 -3.54 -12.46 -14.35
N GLY A 756 -4.79 -12.20 -13.93
CA GLY A 756 -5.70 -11.22 -14.56
C GLY A 756 -5.25 -9.75 -14.62
N GLY A 757 -4.01 -9.43 -14.25
CA GLY A 757 -3.41 -8.10 -14.42
C GLY A 757 -3.06 -7.76 -15.88
N ASP A 758 -2.73 -8.75 -16.70
CA ASP A 758 -2.26 -8.52 -18.08
C ASP A 758 -3.39 -8.17 -19.07
N ASN A 759 -4.66 -8.44 -18.70
CA ASN A 759 -5.81 -8.17 -19.55
C ASN A 759 -6.03 -6.66 -19.81
N GLU A 760 -5.67 -5.79 -18.87
CA GLU A 760 -5.83 -4.34 -19.04
C GLU A 760 -4.80 -3.76 -20.01
N VAL A 761 -3.52 -4.12 -19.81
CA VAL A 761 -2.42 -3.69 -20.67
C VAL A 761 -2.66 -4.14 -22.11
N GLN A 762 -3.15 -5.37 -22.29
CA GLN A 762 -3.54 -5.89 -23.59
C GLN A 762 -4.71 -5.12 -24.22
N ARG A 763 -5.75 -4.76 -23.46
CA ARG A 763 -6.87 -3.96 -23.99
C ARG A 763 -6.41 -2.58 -24.45
N THR A 764 -5.57 -1.91 -23.68
CA THR A 764 -5.00 -0.61 -24.04
C THR A 764 -4.11 -0.71 -25.28
N MET A 765 -3.33 -1.78 -25.41
CA MET A 765 -2.52 -2.06 -26.61
C MET A 765 -3.39 -2.32 -27.86
N LEU A 766 -4.42 -3.15 -27.74
CA LEU A 766 -5.37 -3.43 -28.83
C LEU A 766 -6.11 -2.17 -29.28
N GLU A 767 -6.51 -1.32 -28.34
CA GLU A 767 -7.11 -0.03 -28.66
C GLU A 767 -6.12 0.90 -29.40
N LEU A 768 -4.87 1.00 -28.94
CA LEU A 768 -3.82 1.76 -29.63
C LEU A 768 -3.62 1.26 -31.07
N ILE A 769 -3.61 -0.05 -31.26
CA ILE A 769 -3.54 -0.69 -32.59
C ILE A 769 -4.75 -0.31 -33.45
N ASN A 770 -5.97 -0.40 -32.91
CA ASN A 770 -7.19 -0.05 -33.63
C ASN A 770 -7.20 1.42 -34.05
N GLN A 771 -6.75 2.32 -33.17
CA GLN A 771 -6.64 3.74 -33.50
C GLN A 771 -5.57 3.98 -34.58
N LEU A 772 -4.43 3.27 -34.54
CA LEU A 772 -3.39 3.35 -35.57
C LEU A 772 -3.87 2.87 -36.95
N ASP A 773 -4.68 1.81 -37.01
CA ASP A 773 -5.26 1.30 -38.26
C ASP A 773 -6.35 2.21 -38.82
N GLY A 774 -7.11 2.88 -37.95
CA GLY A 774 -8.20 3.79 -38.30
C GLY A 774 -7.77 5.12 -38.94
N PHE A 775 -6.48 5.33 -39.24
CA PHE A 775 -5.97 6.56 -39.85
C PHE A 775 -5.98 6.55 -41.37
N ASP A 776 -6.49 7.63 -41.96
CA ASP A 776 -6.23 7.94 -43.36
C ASP A 776 -4.74 8.27 -43.58
N PRO A 777 -4.07 7.67 -44.58
CA PRO A 777 -2.65 7.94 -44.89
C PRO A 777 -2.37 9.40 -45.28
N ARG A 778 -3.40 10.20 -45.53
CA ARG A 778 -3.33 11.64 -45.86
C ARG A 778 -3.33 12.56 -44.63
N GLY A 779 -3.54 12.03 -43.42
CA GLY A 779 -3.69 12.84 -42.21
C GLY A 779 -2.42 13.60 -41.80
N ASN A 780 -2.61 14.80 -41.25
CA ASN A 780 -1.54 15.67 -40.73
C ASN A 780 -1.05 15.25 -39.31
N ILE A 781 -1.41 14.05 -38.87
CA ILE A 781 -1.03 13.48 -37.58
C ILE A 781 0.08 12.46 -37.84
N LYS A 782 1.18 12.58 -37.09
CA LYS A 782 2.31 11.64 -37.15
C LYS A 782 2.54 11.04 -35.78
N VAL A 783 2.80 9.73 -35.74
CA VAL A 783 3.05 9.00 -34.50
C VAL A 783 4.51 8.57 -34.45
N LEU A 784 5.18 8.91 -33.35
CA LEU A 784 6.53 8.48 -33.01
C LEU A 784 6.45 7.61 -31.76
N MET A 785 7.13 6.46 -31.78
CA MET A 785 7.23 5.57 -30.63
C MET A 785 8.69 5.34 -30.29
N ALA A 786 9.04 5.32 -29.01
CA ALA A 786 10.39 5.03 -28.53
C ALA A 786 10.38 3.81 -27.61
N THR A 787 11.29 2.86 -27.87
CA THR A 787 11.53 1.68 -27.02
C THR A 787 13.02 1.51 -26.73
N ASN A 788 13.33 0.97 -25.55
CA ASN A 788 14.68 0.52 -25.20
C ASN A 788 14.87 -0.98 -25.48
N ARG A 789 13.77 -1.75 -25.51
CA ARG A 789 13.72 -3.20 -25.66
C ARG A 789 12.84 -3.57 -26.87
N PRO A 790 13.43 -3.68 -28.08
CA PRO A 790 12.66 -4.05 -29.27
C PRO A 790 12.22 -5.51 -29.27
N ASP A 791 12.87 -6.36 -28.47
CA ASP A 791 12.61 -7.79 -28.28
C ASP A 791 11.30 -8.06 -27.54
N THR A 792 10.93 -7.20 -26.59
CA THR A 792 9.69 -7.34 -25.81
C THR A 792 8.46 -6.81 -26.53
N LEU A 793 8.60 -6.21 -27.72
CA LEU A 793 7.46 -5.62 -28.43
C LEU A 793 6.65 -6.67 -29.20
N ASP A 794 5.31 -6.56 -29.13
CA ASP A 794 4.40 -7.39 -29.91
C ASP A 794 4.67 -7.21 -31.43
N PRO A 795 4.91 -8.32 -32.17
CA PRO A 795 5.00 -8.32 -33.63
C PRO A 795 3.82 -7.66 -34.35
N ALA A 796 2.65 -7.53 -33.71
CA ALA A 796 1.47 -6.85 -34.24
C ALA A 796 1.70 -5.35 -34.48
N LEU A 797 2.46 -4.66 -33.63
CA LEU A 797 2.83 -3.26 -33.84
C LEU A 797 3.81 -3.10 -35.02
N MET A 798 4.59 -4.15 -35.30
CA MET A 798 5.64 -4.17 -36.32
C MET A 798 5.14 -4.49 -37.73
N ARG A 799 3.83 -4.67 -37.92
CA ARG A 799 3.24 -4.96 -39.22
C ARG A 799 3.29 -3.75 -40.16
N PRO A 800 3.60 -3.95 -41.46
CA PRO A 800 3.56 -2.89 -42.46
C PRO A 800 2.19 -2.19 -42.50
N GLY A 801 2.16 -0.85 -42.54
CA GLY A 801 0.93 -0.04 -42.50
C GLY A 801 0.66 0.68 -41.17
N ARG A 802 1.44 0.37 -40.11
CA ARG A 802 1.37 1.02 -38.78
C ARG A 802 2.69 1.73 -38.44
N LEU A 803 3.78 0.96 -38.30
CA LEU A 803 5.13 1.44 -38.04
C LEU A 803 6.02 1.16 -39.26
N ASP A 804 5.93 2.03 -40.26
CA ASP A 804 6.57 1.84 -41.56
C ASP A 804 8.09 2.05 -41.53
N ARG A 805 8.58 2.90 -40.61
CA ARG A 805 10.01 3.23 -40.51
C ARG A 805 10.56 2.91 -39.13
N LYS A 806 11.66 2.17 -39.14
CA LYS A 806 12.41 1.77 -37.93
C LYS A 806 13.76 2.47 -37.96
N ILE A 807 14.06 3.24 -36.92
CA ILE A 807 15.29 4.00 -36.81
C ILE A 807 16.03 3.52 -35.57
N GLU A 808 17.20 2.92 -35.81
CA GLU A 808 18.08 2.44 -34.77
C GLU A 808 19.01 3.56 -34.29
N PHE A 809 19.00 3.79 -32.98
CA PHE A 809 19.94 4.66 -32.29
C PHE A 809 21.07 3.80 -31.71
N SER A 810 22.16 3.69 -32.47
CA SER A 810 23.40 3.09 -32.02
C SER A 810 24.18 4.00 -31.08
N LEU A 811 25.24 3.48 -30.48
CA LEU A 811 26.18 4.26 -29.66
C LEU A 811 26.88 5.34 -30.51
N PRO A 812 27.15 6.53 -29.94
CA PRO A 812 27.75 7.63 -30.70
C PRO A 812 29.21 7.36 -31.08
N ASP A 813 29.56 7.65 -32.34
CA ASP A 813 30.92 7.60 -32.85
C ASP A 813 31.87 8.57 -32.12
N LEU A 814 33.18 8.45 -32.36
CA LEU A 814 34.18 9.36 -31.78
C LEU A 814 33.86 10.84 -32.08
N GLU A 815 33.50 11.15 -33.32
CA GLU A 815 33.09 12.50 -33.72
C GLU A 815 31.79 12.92 -33.02
N GLY A 816 30.84 12.01 -32.90
CA GLY A 816 29.57 12.22 -32.20
C GLY A 816 29.77 12.55 -30.72
N ARG A 817 30.60 11.76 -30.02
CA ARG A 817 30.97 12.00 -28.62
C ARG A 817 31.67 13.34 -28.43
N THR A 818 32.60 13.69 -29.32
CA THR A 818 33.27 14.99 -29.31
C THR A 818 32.26 16.13 -29.47
N HIS A 819 31.25 15.96 -30.33
CA HIS A 819 30.19 16.94 -30.53
C HIS A 819 29.28 17.06 -29.28
N ILE A 820 28.91 15.94 -28.65
CA ILE A 820 28.10 15.91 -27.42
C ILE A 820 28.84 16.63 -26.28
N PHE A 821 30.14 16.37 -26.11
CA PHE A 821 30.97 17.09 -25.15
C PHE A 821 30.98 18.60 -25.42
N LYS A 822 31.10 19.02 -26.68
CA LYS A 822 31.04 20.45 -27.05
C LYS A 822 29.68 21.08 -26.74
N ILE A 823 28.57 20.37 -26.97
CA ILE A 823 27.23 20.87 -26.67
C ILE A 823 27.07 21.09 -25.16
N HIS A 824 27.40 20.08 -24.34
CA HIS A 824 27.29 20.20 -22.89
C HIS A 824 28.33 21.15 -22.29
N ALA A 825 29.49 21.32 -22.93
CA ALA A 825 30.48 22.30 -22.52
C ALA A 825 30.02 23.75 -22.75
N ARG A 826 29.14 24.02 -23.74
CA ARG A 826 28.61 25.37 -23.99
C ARG A 826 27.74 25.89 -22.84
N SER A 827 27.04 25.01 -22.13
CA SER A 827 26.19 25.40 -21.02
C SER A 827 26.96 25.63 -19.71
N MET A 828 28.25 25.24 -19.65
CA MET A 828 29.09 25.34 -18.45
C MET A 828 30.29 26.29 -18.65
N SER A 829 30.77 26.87 -17.56
CA SER A 829 31.99 27.69 -17.58
C SER A 829 33.24 26.81 -17.57
N VAL A 830 33.78 26.54 -18.75
CA VAL A 830 34.98 25.73 -18.97
C VAL A 830 36.18 26.57 -19.37
N GLU A 831 37.38 26.03 -19.11
CA GLU A 831 38.63 26.55 -19.63
C GLU A 831 38.65 26.53 -21.17
N ARG A 832 39.32 27.51 -21.81
CA ARG A 832 39.29 27.69 -23.27
C ARG A 832 40.08 26.62 -24.04
N ASP A 833 41.02 25.93 -23.38
CA ASP A 833 41.95 24.97 -24.00
C ASP A 833 41.64 23.50 -23.67
N ILE A 834 40.36 23.13 -23.51
CA ILE A 834 39.98 21.72 -23.29
C ILE A 834 39.94 20.95 -24.61
N ARG A 835 40.73 19.87 -24.68
CA ARG A 835 40.78 18.95 -25.82
C ARG A 835 39.67 17.89 -25.71
N PHE A 836 38.47 18.24 -26.16
CA PHE A 836 37.32 17.31 -26.14
C PHE A 836 37.51 16.02 -26.94
N GLU A 837 38.38 16.02 -27.96
CA GLU A 837 38.71 14.81 -28.71
C GLU A 837 39.45 13.78 -27.86
N LEU A 838 40.35 14.22 -26.98
CA LEU A 838 41.09 13.35 -26.07
C LEU A 838 40.15 12.76 -25.00
N LEU A 839 39.23 13.57 -24.48
CA LEU A 839 38.19 13.11 -23.57
C LEU A 839 37.26 12.08 -24.22
N ALA A 840 36.86 12.29 -25.48
CA ALA A 840 36.05 11.34 -26.24
C ALA A 840 36.77 10.00 -26.47
N ARG A 841 38.10 10.00 -26.70
CA ARG A 841 38.90 8.77 -26.81
C ARG A 841 38.95 7.96 -25.52
N LEU A 842 38.96 8.63 -24.36
CA LEU A 842 39.00 7.99 -23.04
C LEU A 842 37.68 7.34 -22.62
N CYS A 843 36.60 7.59 -23.34
CA CYS A 843 35.24 7.14 -23.00
C CYS A 843 34.69 6.15 -24.06
N PRO A 844 35.30 4.96 -24.29
CA PRO A 844 34.81 4.01 -25.29
C PRO A 844 33.41 3.51 -24.94
N ASN A 845 32.56 3.37 -25.96
CA ASN A 845 31.18 2.84 -25.85
C ASN A 845 30.26 3.59 -24.87
N SER A 846 30.53 4.87 -24.58
CA SER A 846 29.70 5.66 -23.67
C SER A 846 28.44 6.23 -24.34
N THR A 847 27.34 6.22 -23.60
CA THR A 847 26.07 6.83 -24.02
C THR A 847 26.08 8.36 -23.87
N GLY A 848 25.16 9.06 -24.57
CA GLY A 848 25.02 10.52 -24.44
C GLY A 848 24.67 10.96 -23.01
N ALA A 849 23.87 10.16 -22.29
CA ALA A 849 23.55 10.39 -20.88
C ALA A 849 24.76 10.23 -19.95
N GLU A 850 25.64 9.25 -20.21
CA GLU A 850 26.90 9.10 -19.47
C GLU A 850 27.83 10.29 -19.70
N ILE A 851 27.95 10.76 -20.94
CA ILE A 851 28.77 11.94 -21.27
C ILE A 851 28.24 13.20 -20.57
N ARG A 852 26.91 13.36 -20.52
CA ARG A 852 26.27 14.43 -19.73
C ARG A 852 26.58 14.30 -18.24
N SER A 853 26.57 13.08 -17.71
CA SER A 853 26.90 12.78 -16.31
C SER A 853 28.37 13.10 -16.01
N VAL A 854 29.30 12.77 -16.92
CA VAL A 854 30.71 13.16 -16.84
C VAL A 854 30.86 14.67 -16.79
N CYS A 855 30.15 15.43 -17.64
CA CYS A 855 30.20 16.89 -17.62
C CYS A 855 29.65 17.48 -16.31
N THR A 856 28.58 16.88 -15.77
CA THR A 856 27.96 17.31 -14.50
C THR A 856 28.88 17.03 -13.32
N GLU A 857 29.49 15.85 -13.27
CA GLU A 857 30.47 15.47 -12.24
C GLU A 857 31.73 16.34 -12.31
N ALA A 858 32.23 16.66 -13.51
CA ALA A 858 33.34 17.61 -13.68
C ALA A 858 32.99 18.99 -13.09
N GLY A 859 31.75 19.46 -13.31
CA GLY A 859 31.22 20.66 -12.65
C GLY A 859 31.17 20.54 -11.12
N MET A 860 30.75 19.39 -10.58
CA MET A 860 30.72 19.14 -9.15
C MET A 860 32.10 19.09 -8.51
N PHE A 861 33.11 18.55 -9.19
CA PHE A 861 34.50 18.59 -8.74
C PHE A 861 35.03 20.02 -8.67
N ALA A 862 34.72 20.84 -9.70
CA ALA A 862 35.06 22.26 -9.67
C ALA A 862 34.39 22.99 -8.49
N ILE A 863 33.10 22.71 -8.22
CA ILE A 863 32.37 23.27 -7.07
C ILE A 863 32.99 22.83 -5.73
N ARG A 864 33.31 21.54 -5.57
CA ARG A 864 33.94 21.01 -4.33
C ARG A 864 35.30 21.66 -4.07
N ALA A 865 36.05 21.92 -5.13
CA ALA A 865 37.32 22.65 -5.07
C ALA A 865 37.14 24.18 -4.93
N ARG A 866 35.91 24.69 -4.77
CA ARG A 866 35.54 26.11 -4.71
C ARG A 866 36.00 26.92 -5.94
N ARG A 867 36.15 26.27 -7.10
CA ARG A 867 36.53 26.89 -8.38
C ARG A 867 35.27 27.23 -9.18
N LYS A 868 35.32 28.38 -9.89
CA LYS A 868 34.23 28.84 -10.78
C LYS A 868 34.35 28.31 -12.22
N ILE A 869 35.48 27.70 -12.55
CA ILE A 869 35.82 27.22 -13.90
C ILE A 869 36.24 25.74 -13.77
N ALA A 870 35.69 24.89 -14.63
CA ALA A 870 36.09 23.49 -14.73
C ALA A 870 37.34 23.34 -15.62
N THR A 871 38.33 22.59 -15.13
CA THR A 871 39.63 22.34 -15.79
C THR A 871 39.68 20.95 -16.42
N GLU A 872 40.62 20.70 -17.35
CA GLU A 872 40.80 19.38 -17.99
C GLU A 872 41.01 18.26 -16.95
N LYS A 873 41.65 18.55 -15.81
CA LYS A 873 41.85 17.59 -14.71
C LYS A 873 40.53 17.12 -14.08
N ASP A 874 39.57 18.03 -13.90
CA ASP A 874 38.27 17.68 -13.32
C ASP A 874 37.46 16.76 -14.25
N PHE A 875 37.59 16.96 -15.57
CA PHE A 875 36.99 16.07 -16.56
C PHE A 875 37.63 14.67 -16.54
N LEU A 876 38.95 14.57 -16.38
CA LEU A 876 39.63 13.28 -16.26
C LEU A 876 39.23 12.52 -14.98
N GLU A 877 39.09 13.23 -13.85
CA GLU A 877 38.58 12.65 -12.60
C GLU A 877 37.12 12.22 -12.72
N ALA A 878 36.28 13.03 -13.36
CA ALA A 878 34.88 12.69 -13.64
C ALA A 878 34.74 11.47 -14.55
N VAL A 879 35.55 11.37 -15.61
CA VAL A 879 35.62 10.19 -16.49
C VAL A 879 36.00 8.94 -15.69
N ASN A 880 37.04 9.03 -14.85
CA ASN A 880 37.43 7.90 -13.99
C ASN A 880 36.31 7.50 -13.02
N LYS A 881 35.64 8.46 -12.39
CA LYS A 881 34.57 8.20 -11.43
C LYS A 881 33.35 7.56 -12.11
N VAL A 882 32.88 8.13 -13.22
CA VAL A 882 31.67 7.65 -13.89
C VAL A 882 31.98 6.34 -14.62
N ILE A 883 32.93 6.32 -15.55
CA ILE A 883 33.13 5.18 -16.45
C ILE A 883 33.72 3.97 -15.74
N LYS A 884 34.73 4.14 -14.87
CA LYS A 884 35.34 3.00 -14.16
C LYS A 884 34.50 2.49 -12.99
N SER A 885 33.64 3.32 -12.40
CA SER A 885 32.71 2.85 -11.36
C SER A 885 31.52 2.10 -11.97
N TYR A 886 31.01 2.50 -13.13
CA TYR A 886 29.96 1.75 -13.84
C TYR A 886 30.46 0.43 -14.43
N ALA A 887 31.74 0.32 -14.80
CA ALA A 887 32.36 -0.95 -15.21
C ALA A 887 32.30 -2.04 -14.12
N LYS A 888 32.18 -1.68 -12.82
CA LYS A 888 31.97 -2.64 -11.73
C LYS A 888 30.55 -3.22 -11.69
N PHE A 889 29.55 -2.51 -12.22
CA PHE A 889 28.15 -2.97 -12.28
C PHE A 889 27.85 -3.80 -13.55
N SER A 890 28.57 -3.53 -14.64
CA SER A 890 28.43 -4.22 -15.93
C SER A 890 29.05 -5.63 -15.97
N ALA A 891 29.75 -6.08 -14.92
CA ALA A 891 30.44 -7.36 -14.86
C ALA A 891 29.53 -8.55 -14.46
N THR A 892 28.23 -8.47 -14.74
CA THR A 892 27.32 -9.62 -14.61
C THR A 892 27.17 -10.29 -15.99
N PRO A 893 27.53 -11.59 -16.15
CA PRO A 893 27.60 -12.26 -17.46
C PRO A 893 26.31 -12.30 -18.29
N ARG A 894 25.15 -11.97 -17.70
CA ARG A 894 23.84 -11.97 -18.37
C ARG A 894 23.65 -10.83 -19.38
N TYR A 895 24.43 -9.75 -19.31
CA TYR A 895 24.27 -8.59 -20.21
C TYR A 895 25.30 -8.52 -21.35
N MET A 896 26.31 -9.41 -21.39
CA MET A 896 27.29 -9.45 -22.48
C MET A 896 26.87 -10.33 -23.67
N THR A 897 25.81 -11.12 -23.54
CA THR A 897 25.42 -12.09 -24.57
C THR A 897 24.66 -11.45 -25.75
N TYR A 898 24.36 -10.15 -25.71
CA TYR A 898 23.50 -9.49 -26.68
C TYR A 898 23.98 -8.09 -27.13
N ASN A 899 25.28 -7.80 -27.04
CA ASN A 899 25.89 -6.65 -27.74
C ASN A 899 26.64 -7.10 -28.99
#